data_AF-A0A5Y2RY20-F1
#
_entry.id   AF-A0A5Y2RY20-F1
#
_cell.length_a   1.000
_cell.length_b   1.000
_cell.length_c   1.000
_cell.angle_alpha   90.00
_cell.angle_beta   90.00
_cell.angle_gamma   90.00
#
_symmetry.space_group_name_H-M   'P 1'
#
loop_
_entity.id
_entity.type
_entity.pdbx_description
1 polymer ?
#
loop_
_entity_poly.entity_id
_entity_poly.type
_entity_poly.pdbx_seq_one_letter_code
_entity_poly.pdbx_strand_id
1 'polypeptide(L)'
;MKSMAIMQILLQATLPVALSISASVRAAELSQSTRSVDKNNTSPYSAQMAQTATALSSGNVSAAGANIASGYAGDSVEKWLSQFGTARVQLNVDDKGNWDDSAIDFLAPLYDSKKAMLFTQLGLRAPDDRVTGNFGLGVRTFYSENWMFGANVFFDDDFTGDNRRIGLGGEAWTNYLKLSANTYLGTTDWHSSRDFDDYYEKPADGFDVRAEGYLPAYPQLGAKVMYEQYYGDKVALFDKDDLQSNPSAITVGMSYTPVPLITAAVDYRRGQDSMDETHFGINFRYNFGQTLSQQLSSSEVQNLRSLAGSRYDLVERNNEIVLQYKQKKQADAVANMLLTTVKDNSPADGVAANTVTVRATTSDGTPVRNAVISWSIIGGAQKTATGSTASDAQLSAESGVTDGNGNASVNITSKTAGQVTVQATSGDISRTAATTFVQSVGSLNLTLTQNNSPADGSSQNAGEVTVKDINGNVMSGVAINWSVNNDAKVVASDVQTNAQGKASVHYTNTKAGAVTLTASAAGKTASVNSAFVSQPEVSNVTVTTTTNNAQANNSATNAAQALVTDGNGQPMANASVTWSISGSATASLSSAATVTTNAQGMATVTVKDSVAETVTIVANAGGKSGSSSAIFTQTAATNILLTVQQNNATADGVSTNAVQAKVTDGSGQPVANTAVSWSVGGSAKATSAVTVNTNADGIATLSLSDSVAESVSVNASANGAQGQATVTFVPTISSVFVAVTANNALADGSSVNTFRATVTSPSGQPVANASVAWSLSSTTASATTALNATTDASGVATLSITDTVAESVTATAKAGNVQGQAAATFNPAAVEVSSVTVTVPGNNQPSNGSATNQAQALVTDANNQPLANVQLVWALTGSATVNATTPLSVTTDNNGIATLRFTDTVGESITVTATAGGKRGQATATFIDTSYGPITVQYENLNSNGVINRNTVTVAGGLKTQVLSYRNIQAGDTLHLHFEITGTLTTPLDPDASITTLPYTWDTDYTVTADDVSSGKPIEFINPDNLAWIDSPNGEPPLEAKTTVTVVRPSTLEQEIGTISVPLDTR
;
A
#
# COMPACT_ATOMS: atom_id res chain seq x y z
N MET A 1 -33.78 -39.86 27.34
CA MET A 1 -32.61 -39.34 26.59
C MET A 1 -31.36 -40.22 26.71
N LYS A 2 -31.07 -40.89 27.85
CA LYS A 2 -29.93 -41.85 27.94
C LYS A 2 -30.16 -43.18 27.19
N SER A 3 -31.41 -43.57 26.89
CA SER A 3 -31.76 -44.82 26.20
C SER A 3 -31.55 -44.78 24.67
N MET A 4 -31.68 -43.62 24.02
CA MET A 4 -31.38 -43.48 22.58
C MET A 4 -29.87 -43.56 22.28
N ALA A 5 -29.03 -43.14 23.22
CA ALA A 5 -27.58 -43.21 23.08
C ALA A 5 -27.04 -44.66 23.17
N ILE A 6 -27.65 -45.50 24.01
CA ILE A 6 -27.31 -46.93 24.12
C ILE A 6 -27.80 -47.70 22.88
N MET A 7 -28.97 -47.34 22.33
CA MET A 7 -29.49 -47.93 21.09
C MET A 7 -28.63 -47.61 19.86
N GLN A 8 -28.01 -46.42 19.83
CA GLN A 8 -27.06 -46.02 18.78
C GLN A 8 -25.70 -46.73 18.90
N ILE A 9 -25.29 -47.09 20.12
CA ILE A 9 -24.06 -47.87 20.38
C ILE A 9 -24.28 -49.36 20.11
N LEU A 10 -25.46 -49.93 20.43
CA LEU A 10 -25.78 -51.31 20.08
C LEU A 10 -25.88 -51.52 18.56
N LEU A 11 -26.47 -50.57 17.82
CA LEU A 11 -26.50 -50.61 16.35
C LEU A 11 -25.10 -50.50 15.72
N GLN A 12 -24.14 -49.88 16.39
CA GLN A 12 -22.76 -49.75 15.92
C GLN A 12 -21.84 -50.91 16.35
N ALA A 13 -22.24 -51.72 17.35
CA ALA A 13 -21.39 -52.76 17.93
C ALA A 13 -21.78 -54.21 17.55
N THR A 14 -23.01 -54.49 17.11
CA THR A 14 -23.45 -55.87 16.75
C THR A 14 -23.39 -56.21 15.26
N LEU A 15 -22.86 -55.31 14.43
CA LEU A 15 -22.68 -55.49 12.98
C LEU A 15 -21.20 -55.60 12.52
N PRO A 16 -20.38 -56.50 13.12
CA PRO A 16 -19.26 -57.01 12.35
C PRO A 16 -18.98 -58.51 12.50
N VAL A 17 -19.98 -59.40 12.42
CA VAL A 17 -19.74 -60.82 12.06
C VAL A 17 -20.92 -61.40 11.26
N ALA A 18 -21.24 -60.79 10.11
CA ALA A 18 -21.86 -61.44 8.95
C ALA A 18 -22.33 -60.33 8.00
N LEU A 19 -21.48 -59.93 7.05
CA LEU A 19 -21.81 -59.33 5.75
C LEU A 19 -20.52 -58.72 5.16
N SER A 20 -19.58 -59.55 4.74
CA SER A 20 -18.52 -59.15 3.81
C SER A 20 -19.02 -59.37 2.38
N ILE A 21 -19.85 -58.47 1.87
CA ILE A 21 -20.05 -58.30 0.42
C ILE A 21 -20.32 -56.82 0.13
N SER A 22 -19.51 -56.30 -0.77
CA SER A 22 -19.22 -54.89 -1.05
C SER A 22 -20.41 -54.14 -1.67
N ALA A 23 -20.76 -52.98 -1.12
CA ALA A 23 -21.24 -51.82 -1.88
C ALA A 23 -21.12 -50.54 -1.05
N SER A 24 -20.36 -49.59 -1.58
CA SER A 24 -19.98 -48.33 -0.96
C SER A 24 -21.15 -47.37 -0.79
N VAL A 25 -21.29 -46.90 0.45
CA VAL A 25 -21.95 -45.70 0.98
C VAL A 25 -22.44 -44.65 -0.04
N ARG A 26 -23.72 -44.27 0.11
CA ARG A 26 -24.16 -42.87 0.01
C ARG A 26 -25.13 -42.55 1.15
N ALA A 27 -24.55 -42.35 2.33
CA ALA A 27 -25.20 -41.70 3.46
C ALA A 27 -25.05 -40.18 3.29
N ALA A 28 -25.95 -39.59 2.50
CA ALA A 28 -26.03 -38.14 2.31
C ALA A 28 -27.43 -37.77 1.81
N GLU A 29 -28.47 -38.05 2.59
CA GLU A 29 -29.83 -37.49 2.40
C GLU A 29 -30.74 -37.85 3.61
N LEU A 30 -30.32 -37.51 4.82
CA LEU A 30 -31.22 -37.53 5.99
C LEU A 30 -30.91 -36.42 7.00
N SER A 31 -30.35 -35.31 6.52
CA SER A 31 -30.08 -34.10 7.29
C SER A 31 -30.89 -32.93 6.72
N GLN A 32 -32.22 -32.96 6.86
CA GLN A 32 -33.09 -31.77 6.80
C GLN A 32 -34.53 -32.13 7.17
N SER A 33 -34.79 -32.32 8.46
CA SER A 33 -36.12 -32.09 9.06
C SER A 33 -36.00 -32.10 10.59
N THR A 34 -35.33 -31.10 11.16
CA THR A 34 -35.57 -30.75 12.56
C THR A 34 -36.87 -29.96 12.62
N ARG A 35 -38.01 -30.67 12.55
CA ARG A 35 -39.29 -30.16 13.04
C ARG A 35 -39.33 -30.37 14.54
N SER A 36 -39.75 -29.34 15.27
CA SER A 36 -40.06 -29.36 16.69
C SER A 36 -40.87 -30.60 17.05
N VAL A 37 -40.37 -31.41 17.98
CA VAL A 37 -41.15 -32.49 18.59
C VAL A 37 -42.14 -31.84 19.54
N ASP A 38 -43.37 -31.63 19.06
CA ASP A 38 -44.52 -31.39 19.92
C ASP A 38 -44.74 -32.62 20.81
N LYS A 39 -44.66 -32.43 22.13
CA LYS A 39 -44.79 -33.46 23.17
C LYS A 39 -46.20 -34.03 23.34
N ASN A 40 -47.12 -33.80 22.42
CA ASN A 40 -48.54 -34.16 22.56
C ASN A 40 -49.12 -35.04 21.45
N ASN A 41 -48.30 -35.60 20.56
CA ASN A 41 -48.80 -36.53 19.55
C ASN A 41 -48.65 -37.98 20.01
N THR A 42 -49.55 -38.42 20.90
CA THR A 42 -49.78 -39.85 21.14
C THR A 42 -50.17 -40.48 19.81
N SER A 43 -49.45 -41.52 19.38
CA SER A 43 -49.83 -42.32 18.22
C SER A 43 -51.33 -42.62 18.29
N PRO A 44 -52.13 -42.32 17.25
CA PRO A 44 -53.60 -42.40 17.30
C PRO A 44 -54.15 -43.80 17.63
N TYR A 45 -53.27 -44.82 17.66
CA TYR A 45 -53.60 -46.22 17.94
C TYR A 45 -53.08 -46.72 19.30
N SER A 46 -52.32 -45.90 20.05
CA SER A 46 -51.79 -46.26 21.37
C SER A 46 -52.88 -46.53 22.40
N ALA A 47 -53.99 -45.78 22.35
CA ALA A 47 -55.14 -45.98 23.22
C ALA A 47 -55.89 -47.29 22.90
N GLN A 48 -56.02 -47.66 21.63
CA GLN A 48 -56.66 -48.92 21.22
C GLN A 48 -55.78 -50.13 21.53
N MET A 49 -54.46 -50.04 21.34
CA MET A 49 -53.53 -51.10 21.74
C MET A 49 -53.48 -51.27 23.26
N ALA A 50 -53.49 -50.17 24.03
CA ALA A 50 -53.56 -50.23 25.49
C ALA A 50 -54.89 -50.84 25.98
N GLN A 51 -56.01 -50.52 25.32
CA GLN A 51 -57.32 -51.13 25.61
C GLN A 51 -57.36 -52.62 25.27
N THR A 52 -56.76 -53.05 24.16
CA THR A 52 -56.63 -54.48 23.81
C THR A 52 -55.72 -55.22 24.79
N ALA A 53 -54.60 -54.62 25.19
CA ALA A 53 -53.69 -55.18 26.19
C ALA A 53 -54.37 -55.33 27.57
N THR A 54 -55.17 -54.34 27.95
CA THR A 54 -55.98 -54.37 29.19
C THR A 54 -57.10 -55.42 29.11
N ALA A 55 -57.68 -55.63 27.93
CA ALA A 55 -58.68 -56.68 27.73
C ALA A 55 -58.08 -58.09 27.81
N LEU A 56 -56.88 -58.29 27.24
CA LEU A 56 -56.09 -59.52 27.35
C LEU A 56 -55.71 -59.82 28.82
N SER A 57 -55.19 -58.84 29.55
CA SER A 57 -54.82 -58.98 30.97
C SER A 57 -56.00 -59.15 31.93
N SER A 58 -57.25 -59.01 31.46
CA SER A 58 -58.47 -59.14 32.28
C SER A 58 -59.26 -60.43 31.99
N GLY A 59 -58.71 -61.34 31.17
CA GLY A 59 -59.37 -62.58 30.76
C GLY A 59 -60.60 -62.39 29.86
N ASN A 60 -60.91 -61.16 29.40
CA ASN A 60 -62.08 -60.87 28.56
C ASN A 60 -61.77 -61.02 27.07
N VAL A 61 -61.59 -62.27 26.65
CA VAL A 61 -61.23 -62.66 25.27
C VAL A 61 -62.24 -62.15 24.23
N SER A 62 -63.53 -62.05 24.60
CA SER A 62 -64.59 -61.52 23.73
C SER A 62 -64.40 -60.03 23.38
N ALA A 63 -63.92 -59.23 24.34
CA ALA A 63 -63.65 -57.81 24.14
C ALA A 63 -62.35 -57.58 23.35
N ALA A 64 -61.32 -58.39 23.58
CA ALA A 64 -60.09 -58.37 22.78
C ALA A 64 -60.38 -58.69 21.30
N GLY A 65 -61.18 -59.73 21.04
CA GLY A 65 -61.63 -60.10 19.69
C GLY A 65 -62.52 -59.03 19.03
N ALA A 66 -63.45 -58.41 19.76
CA ALA A 66 -64.33 -57.37 19.24
C ALA A 66 -63.61 -56.04 18.95
N ASN A 67 -62.63 -55.65 19.78
CA ASN A 67 -61.83 -54.44 19.55
C ASN A 67 -60.94 -54.56 18.32
N ILE A 68 -60.34 -55.73 18.09
CA ILE A 68 -59.60 -56.03 16.86
C ILE A 68 -60.57 -56.04 15.66
N ALA A 69 -61.72 -56.72 15.77
CA ALA A 69 -62.73 -56.80 14.71
C ALA A 69 -63.38 -55.44 14.33
N SER A 70 -63.54 -54.52 15.27
CA SER A 70 -64.14 -53.19 15.03
C SER A 70 -63.18 -52.18 14.37
N GLY A 71 -61.87 -52.45 14.39
CA GLY A 71 -60.84 -51.61 13.75
C GLY A 71 -60.69 -51.78 12.23
N TYR A 72 -61.32 -52.79 11.63
CA TYR A 72 -61.13 -53.13 10.21
C TYR A 72 -61.91 -52.25 9.21
N ALA A 73 -62.63 -51.22 9.66
CA ALA A 73 -63.50 -50.40 8.81
C ALA A 73 -62.83 -49.14 8.20
N GLY A 74 -61.51 -48.98 8.26
CA GLY A 74 -60.83 -47.77 7.76
C GLY A 74 -59.58 -48.02 6.90
N ASP A 75 -59.47 -47.28 5.79
CA ASP A 75 -58.35 -47.31 4.81
C ASP A 75 -56.94 -47.19 5.41
N SER A 76 -56.83 -46.62 6.62
CA SER A 76 -55.55 -46.44 7.33
C SER A 76 -55.07 -47.69 8.07
N VAL A 77 -56.00 -48.55 8.51
CA VAL A 77 -55.69 -49.82 9.21
C VAL A 77 -55.28 -50.88 8.20
N GLU A 78 -55.89 -50.92 7.02
CA GLU A 78 -55.48 -51.82 5.92
C GLU A 78 -54.07 -51.48 5.40
N LYS A 79 -53.71 -50.19 5.33
CA LYS A 79 -52.39 -49.73 4.91
C LYS A 79 -51.29 -49.98 5.93
N TRP A 80 -51.62 -49.91 7.23
CA TRP A 80 -50.71 -50.29 8.31
C TRP A 80 -50.59 -51.81 8.45
N LEU A 81 -51.67 -52.56 8.28
CA LEU A 81 -51.66 -54.02 8.38
C LEU A 81 -51.00 -54.71 7.17
N SER A 82 -51.11 -54.14 5.97
CA SER A 82 -50.52 -54.69 4.75
C SER A 82 -48.99 -54.68 4.72
N GLN A 83 -48.33 -53.97 5.65
CA GLN A 83 -46.88 -54.02 5.81
C GLN A 83 -46.40 -55.26 6.60
N PHE A 84 -47.30 -55.95 7.31
CA PHE A 84 -46.98 -57.18 8.03
C PHE A 84 -47.11 -58.37 7.07
N GLY A 85 -46.23 -59.37 7.18
CA GLY A 85 -46.31 -60.64 6.44
C GLY A 85 -47.14 -61.69 7.18
N THR A 86 -47.14 -61.71 8.52
CA THR A 86 -47.94 -62.64 9.32
C THR A 86 -48.34 -62.00 10.64
N ALA A 87 -49.61 -62.15 11.03
CA ALA A 87 -50.10 -61.86 12.37
C ALA A 87 -50.57 -63.17 13.02
N ARG A 88 -50.29 -63.35 14.32
CA ARG A 88 -50.74 -64.50 15.10
C ARG A 88 -51.38 -64.02 16.40
N VAL A 89 -52.57 -64.52 16.67
CA VAL A 89 -53.23 -64.42 17.98
C VAL A 89 -53.19 -65.79 18.62
N GLN A 90 -52.65 -65.88 19.83
CA GLN A 90 -52.55 -67.11 20.61
C GLN A 90 -53.47 -66.99 21.83
N LEU A 91 -54.29 -68.01 22.03
CA LEU A 91 -55.14 -68.17 23.21
C LEU A 91 -54.74 -69.48 23.85
N ASN A 92 -53.99 -69.39 24.95
CA ASN A 92 -53.49 -70.53 25.70
C ASN A 92 -54.19 -70.60 27.05
N VAL A 93 -54.54 -71.82 27.47
CA VAL A 93 -55.10 -72.10 28.80
C VAL A 93 -54.32 -73.25 29.42
N ASP A 94 -53.87 -73.06 30.65
CA ASP A 94 -53.19 -74.10 31.43
C ASP A 94 -54.20 -75.10 32.04
N ASP A 95 -53.71 -76.13 32.74
CA ASP A 95 -54.55 -77.12 33.42
C ASP A 95 -55.20 -76.60 34.72
N LYS A 96 -54.85 -75.39 35.15
CA LYS A 96 -55.46 -74.64 36.27
C LYS A 96 -56.59 -73.71 35.80
N GLY A 97 -56.74 -73.50 34.49
CA GLY A 97 -57.77 -72.67 33.86
C GLY A 97 -57.39 -71.19 33.68
N ASN A 98 -56.11 -70.83 33.83
CA ASN A 98 -55.59 -69.48 33.63
C ASN A 98 -55.35 -69.22 32.14
N TRP A 99 -55.61 -67.98 31.69
CA TRP A 99 -55.54 -67.58 30.28
C TRP A 99 -54.32 -66.68 29.98
N ASP A 100 -53.37 -66.64 30.91
CA ASP A 100 -52.42 -65.54 31.06
C ASP A 100 -51.32 -65.57 29.98
N ASP A 101 -51.12 -66.69 29.29
CA ASP A 101 -50.25 -66.85 28.11
C ASP A 101 -50.96 -66.47 26.78
N SER A 102 -51.94 -65.57 26.83
CA SER A 102 -52.59 -65.03 25.62
C SER A 102 -51.73 -63.93 24.98
N ALA A 103 -51.44 -64.06 23.68
CA ALA A 103 -50.48 -63.19 22.99
C ALA A 103 -50.96 -62.73 21.61
N ILE A 104 -50.46 -61.56 21.20
CA ILE A 104 -50.56 -61.09 19.81
C ILE A 104 -49.16 -60.79 19.27
N ASP A 105 -48.81 -61.43 18.16
CA ASP A 105 -47.53 -61.28 17.48
C ASP A 105 -47.72 -60.84 16.02
N PHE A 106 -46.81 -60.00 15.54
CA PHE A 106 -46.75 -59.52 14.15
C PHE A 106 -45.34 -59.66 13.60
N LEU A 107 -45.20 -60.21 12.40
CA LEU A 107 -43.95 -60.23 11.63
C LEU A 107 -44.13 -59.40 10.36
N ALA A 108 -43.23 -58.45 10.13
CA ALA A 108 -43.18 -57.65 8.91
C ALA A 108 -41.88 -57.89 8.14
N PRO A 109 -41.93 -58.37 6.88
CA PRO A 109 -40.75 -58.41 6.03
C PRO A 109 -40.36 -56.98 5.64
N LEU A 110 -39.18 -56.55 6.07
CA LEU A 110 -38.60 -55.25 5.73
C LEU A 110 -37.90 -55.28 4.38
N TYR A 111 -37.30 -56.42 4.04
CA TYR A 111 -36.72 -56.71 2.74
C TYR A 111 -36.98 -58.18 2.44
N ASP A 112 -37.49 -58.48 1.25
CA ASP A 112 -37.87 -59.83 0.86
C ASP A 112 -37.44 -60.16 -0.57
N SER A 113 -36.54 -61.14 -0.68
CA SER A 113 -36.07 -61.67 -1.95
C SER A 113 -36.07 -63.20 -1.91
N LYS A 114 -35.92 -63.85 -3.08
CA LYS A 114 -35.81 -65.32 -3.15
C LYS A 114 -34.64 -65.92 -2.35
N LYS A 115 -33.61 -65.13 -2.02
CA LYS A 115 -32.39 -65.62 -1.34
C LYS A 115 -32.27 -65.17 0.12
N ALA A 116 -32.91 -64.07 0.50
CA ALA A 116 -32.83 -63.54 1.85
C ALA A 116 -34.07 -62.70 2.19
N MET A 117 -34.44 -62.74 3.47
CA MET A 117 -35.49 -61.93 4.06
C MET A 117 -34.96 -61.26 5.34
N LEU A 118 -35.07 -59.94 5.41
CA LEU A 118 -34.91 -59.16 6.64
C LEU A 118 -36.30 -58.86 7.18
N PHE A 119 -36.53 -59.06 8.47
CA PHE A 119 -37.84 -58.83 9.08
C PHE A 119 -37.72 -58.17 10.45
N THR A 120 -38.82 -57.55 10.87
CA THR A 120 -39.05 -57.16 12.26
C THR A 120 -40.23 -57.93 12.82
N GLN A 121 -40.19 -58.24 14.11
CA GLN A 121 -41.26 -58.89 14.83
C GLN A 121 -41.65 -58.06 16.05
N LEU A 122 -42.96 -57.86 16.25
CA LEU A 122 -43.53 -57.17 17.40
C LEU A 122 -44.44 -58.14 18.14
N GLY A 123 -44.34 -58.20 19.47
CA GLY A 123 -45.20 -59.03 20.31
C GLY A 123 -45.73 -58.22 21.48
N LEU A 124 -46.98 -58.51 21.86
CA LEU A 124 -47.58 -57.99 23.09
C LEU A 124 -48.33 -59.13 23.77
N ARG A 125 -48.06 -59.31 25.06
CA ARG A 125 -48.64 -60.37 25.90
C ARG A 125 -48.78 -59.89 27.34
N ALA A 126 -49.60 -60.58 28.13
CA ALA A 126 -49.86 -60.19 29.52
C ALA A 126 -49.83 -61.38 30.52
N PRO A 127 -48.71 -62.11 30.64
CA PRO A 127 -48.57 -63.22 31.60
C PRO A 127 -48.61 -62.74 33.05
N ASP A 128 -49.31 -63.45 33.93
CA ASP A 128 -49.33 -63.26 35.39
C ASP A 128 -49.49 -61.79 35.85
N ASP A 129 -50.46 -61.06 35.30
CA ASP A 129 -50.69 -59.62 35.53
C ASP A 129 -49.49 -58.71 35.15
N ARG A 130 -48.63 -59.13 34.21
CA ARG A 130 -47.48 -58.36 33.70
C ARG A 130 -47.59 -58.11 32.21
N VAL A 131 -47.63 -56.84 31.79
CA VAL A 131 -47.70 -56.49 30.37
C VAL A 131 -46.29 -56.48 29.80
N THR A 132 -46.00 -57.45 28.91
CA THR A 132 -44.69 -57.60 28.28
C THR A 132 -44.77 -57.26 26.79
N GLY A 133 -43.87 -56.38 26.35
CA GLY A 133 -43.64 -56.07 24.94
C GLY A 133 -42.37 -56.72 24.41
N ASN A 134 -42.44 -57.28 23.20
CA ASN A 134 -41.29 -57.88 22.51
C ASN A 134 -41.03 -57.13 21.20
N PHE A 135 -39.78 -56.71 20.98
CA PHE A 135 -39.33 -56.10 19.72
C PHE A 135 -38.16 -56.90 19.16
N GLY A 136 -38.30 -57.44 17.96
CA GLY A 136 -37.30 -58.28 17.32
C GLY A 136 -36.89 -57.80 15.93
N LEU A 137 -35.63 -58.09 15.59
CA LEU A 137 -35.09 -57.99 14.24
C LEU A 137 -34.45 -59.33 13.88
N GLY A 138 -34.65 -59.79 12.65
CA GLY A 138 -34.05 -61.03 12.20
C GLY A 138 -33.81 -61.09 10.70
N VAL A 139 -32.90 -61.98 10.31
CA VAL A 139 -32.58 -62.28 8.92
C VAL A 139 -32.73 -63.78 8.67
N ARG A 140 -33.32 -64.15 7.54
CA ARG A 140 -33.45 -65.52 7.04
C ARG A 140 -32.82 -65.64 5.67
N THR A 141 -32.02 -66.65 5.43
CA THR A 141 -31.29 -66.86 4.17
C THR A 141 -31.62 -68.21 3.57
N PHE A 142 -31.75 -68.26 2.25
CA PHE A 142 -32.22 -69.40 1.45
C PHE A 142 -31.18 -69.78 0.38
N TYR A 143 -29.88 -69.67 0.70
CA TYR A 143 -28.80 -69.95 -0.26
C TYR A 143 -28.63 -71.44 -0.57
N SER A 144 -29.17 -72.34 0.26
CA SER A 144 -29.24 -73.78 0.01
C SER A 144 -30.63 -74.16 -0.49
N GLU A 145 -30.72 -75.03 -1.51
CA GLU A 145 -31.98 -75.33 -2.20
C GLU A 145 -33.07 -75.90 -1.28
N ASN A 146 -32.70 -76.52 -0.15
CA ASN A 146 -33.63 -77.18 0.77
C ASN A 146 -33.52 -76.73 2.22
N TRP A 147 -32.73 -75.68 2.51
CA TRP A 147 -32.54 -75.20 3.88
C TRP A 147 -32.61 -73.68 3.98
N MET A 148 -33.22 -73.22 5.06
CA MET A 148 -33.23 -71.83 5.50
C MET A 148 -32.40 -71.71 6.78
N PHE A 149 -31.49 -70.76 6.83
CA PHE A 149 -30.75 -70.40 8.04
C PHE A 149 -31.09 -68.97 8.45
N GLY A 150 -31.43 -68.79 9.72
CA GLY A 150 -31.82 -67.50 10.27
C GLY A 150 -31.10 -67.15 11.56
N ALA A 151 -31.04 -65.85 11.84
CA ALA A 151 -30.57 -65.29 13.09
C ALA A 151 -31.49 -64.13 13.49
N ASN A 152 -31.77 -64.01 14.78
CA ASN A 152 -32.66 -62.99 15.32
C ASN A 152 -32.16 -62.46 16.67
N VAL A 153 -32.53 -61.21 16.96
CA VAL A 153 -32.29 -60.54 18.24
C VAL A 153 -33.60 -59.92 18.71
N PHE A 154 -33.91 -60.08 19.99
CA PHE A 154 -35.10 -59.53 20.63
C PHE A 154 -34.73 -58.68 21.83
N PHE A 155 -35.47 -57.60 22.01
CA PHE A 155 -35.54 -56.84 23.23
C PHE A 155 -36.93 -57.05 23.84
N ASP A 156 -36.96 -57.54 25.06
CA ASP A 156 -38.19 -57.76 25.83
C ASP A 156 -38.23 -56.76 27.00
N ASP A 157 -39.37 -56.10 27.19
CA ASP A 157 -39.62 -55.13 28.25
C ASP A 157 -40.92 -55.51 28.97
N ASP A 158 -40.82 -55.88 30.24
CA ASP A 158 -41.95 -55.99 31.16
C ASP A 158 -42.25 -54.58 31.70
N PHE A 159 -43.29 -53.96 31.17
CA PHE A 159 -43.67 -52.59 31.50
C PHE A 159 -44.28 -52.47 32.91
N THR A 160 -44.73 -53.57 33.50
CA THR A 160 -45.37 -53.58 34.81
C THR A 160 -44.36 -53.82 35.92
N GLY A 161 -43.36 -54.67 35.66
CA GLY A 161 -42.32 -55.04 36.63
C GLY A 161 -40.97 -54.40 36.43
N ASP A 162 -40.77 -53.57 35.39
CA ASP A 162 -39.49 -52.93 35.07
C ASP A 162 -38.34 -53.91 34.76
N ASN A 163 -38.67 -55.13 34.28
CA ASN A 163 -37.69 -56.16 33.91
C ASN A 163 -37.37 -56.12 32.40
N ARG A 164 -36.07 -56.12 32.04
CA ARG A 164 -35.64 -56.07 30.64
C ARG A 164 -34.68 -57.17 30.27
N ARG A 165 -34.89 -57.77 29.11
CA ARG A 165 -34.13 -58.92 28.62
C ARG A 165 -33.74 -58.75 27.16
N ILE A 166 -32.57 -59.26 26.80
CA ILE A 166 -32.15 -59.43 25.41
C ILE A 166 -32.15 -60.92 25.07
N GLY A 167 -32.79 -61.28 23.96
CA GLY A 167 -32.78 -62.62 23.39
C GLY A 167 -31.95 -62.69 22.11
N LEU A 168 -31.17 -63.75 21.94
CA LEU A 168 -30.46 -64.05 20.69
C LEU A 168 -30.87 -65.43 20.21
N GLY A 169 -31.32 -65.55 18.96
CA GLY A 169 -31.85 -66.78 18.38
C GLY A 169 -31.19 -67.17 17.06
N GLY A 170 -30.99 -68.48 16.88
CA GLY A 170 -30.59 -69.10 15.61
C GLY A 170 -31.68 -70.03 15.10
N GLU A 171 -31.89 -70.05 13.78
CA GLU A 171 -32.91 -70.85 13.10
C GLU A 171 -32.27 -71.71 11.99
N ALA A 172 -32.68 -72.97 11.88
CA ALA A 172 -32.31 -73.86 10.77
C ALA A 172 -33.52 -74.69 10.34
N TRP A 173 -34.18 -74.30 9.24
CA TRP A 173 -35.45 -74.87 8.80
C TRP A 173 -35.32 -75.56 7.44
N THR A 174 -36.12 -76.59 7.23
CA THR A 174 -36.32 -77.25 5.92
C THR A 174 -37.82 -77.51 5.74
N ASN A 175 -38.23 -78.07 4.60
CA ASN A 175 -39.63 -78.45 4.42
C ASN A 175 -40.04 -79.41 5.54
N TYR A 176 -41.15 -79.12 6.21
CA TYR A 176 -41.73 -79.91 7.31
C TYR A 176 -40.92 -79.98 8.62
N LEU A 177 -39.80 -79.28 8.76
CA LEU A 177 -38.99 -79.31 9.99
C LEU A 177 -38.40 -77.93 10.30
N LYS A 178 -38.59 -77.47 11.54
CA LYS A 178 -38.01 -76.25 12.09
C LYS A 178 -37.16 -76.58 13.31
N LEU A 179 -35.92 -76.09 13.30
CA LEU A 179 -35.04 -76.11 14.45
C LEU A 179 -34.75 -74.66 14.89
N SER A 180 -34.79 -74.40 16.19
CA SER A 180 -34.34 -73.12 16.75
C SER A 180 -33.57 -73.32 18.07
N ALA A 181 -32.66 -72.39 18.34
CA ALA A 181 -31.94 -72.31 19.61
C ALA A 181 -31.88 -70.85 20.04
N ASN A 182 -32.27 -70.55 21.27
CA ASN A 182 -32.40 -69.19 21.78
C ASN A 182 -31.67 -69.06 23.11
N THR A 183 -30.99 -67.94 23.34
CA THR A 183 -30.41 -67.58 24.63
C THR A 183 -30.98 -66.26 25.13
N TYR A 184 -31.14 -66.14 26.44
CA TYR A 184 -31.80 -65.05 27.12
C TYR A 184 -30.89 -64.47 28.19
N LEU A 185 -30.67 -63.16 28.14
CA LEU A 185 -29.80 -62.43 29.04
C LEU A 185 -30.57 -61.27 29.68
N GLY A 186 -30.68 -61.30 31.00
CA GLY A 186 -31.22 -60.22 31.81
C GLY A 186 -30.32 -58.98 31.73
N THR A 187 -30.94 -57.83 31.52
CA THR A 187 -30.23 -56.53 31.45
C THR A 187 -30.56 -55.60 32.62
N THR A 188 -31.60 -55.92 33.40
CA THR A 188 -31.96 -55.22 34.62
C THR A 188 -31.31 -55.88 35.84
N ASP A 189 -30.72 -55.06 36.70
CA ASP A 189 -30.20 -55.48 37.99
C ASP A 189 -31.33 -55.77 38.99
N TRP A 190 -30.99 -56.44 40.09
CA TRP A 190 -31.92 -56.69 41.20
C TRP A 190 -32.64 -55.41 41.65
N HIS A 191 -33.96 -55.41 41.57
CA HIS A 191 -34.81 -54.36 42.12
C HIS A 191 -35.90 -54.97 42.99
N SER A 192 -36.63 -54.14 43.74
CA SER A 192 -37.71 -54.63 44.60
C SER A 192 -38.71 -55.44 43.78
N SER A 193 -39.08 -56.61 44.29
CA SER A 193 -40.09 -57.43 43.65
C SER A 193 -41.48 -56.88 43.89
N ARG A 194 -42.33 -56.94 42.85
CA ARG A 194 -43.77 -56.65 43.00
C ARG A 194 -44.57 -57.87 43.45
N ASP A 195 -44.04 -59.07 43.22
CA ASP A 195 -44.70 -60.32 43.58
C ASP A 195 -44.47 -60.69 45.05
N PHE A 196 -43.33 -60.28 45.64
CA PHE A 196 -43.01 -60.53 47.05
C PHE A 196 -42.35 -59.33 47.75
N ASP A 197 -42.99 -58.78 48.79
CA ASP A 197 -42.52 -57.61 49.55
C ASP A 197 -41.08 -57.74 50.10
N ASP A 198 -40.68 -58.95 50.51
CA ASP A 198 -39.39 -59.23 51.16
C ASP A 198 -38.29 -59.73 50.20
N TYR A 199 -38.51 -59.65 48.89
CA TYR A 199 -37.57 -60.11 47.87
C TYR A 199 -37.18 -59.01 46.90
N TYR A 200 -36.03 -59.21 46.26
CA TYR A 200 -35.68 -58.56 45.02
C TYR A 200 -36.03 -59.49 43.85
N GLU A 201 -36.36 -58.95 42.68
CA GLU A 201 -36.53 -59.68 41.42
C GLU A 201 -35.57 -59.15 40.34
N LYS A 202 -35.27 -59.98 39.35
CA LYS A 202 -34.62 -59.63 38.07
C LYS A 202 -34.90 -60.72 37.03
N PRO A 203 -34.64 -60.52 35.73
CA PRO A 203 -34.69 -61.59 34.73
C PRO A 203 -33.67 -62.70 35.02
N ALA A 204 -34.10 -63.95 34.86
CA ALA A 204 -33.23 -65.11 34.90
C ALA A 204 -32.53 -65.30 33.54
N ASP A 205 -31.23 -65.55 33.57
CA ASP A 205 -30.47 -65.90 32.37
C ASP A 205 -30.76 -67.36 32.00
N GLY A 206 -30.88 -67.66 30.70
CA GLY A 206 -31.25 -69.00 30.27
C GLY A 206 -31.12 -69.25 28.76
N PHE A 207 -31.54 -70.44 28.34
CA PHE A 207 -31.59 -70.81 26.93
C PHE A 207 -32.66 -71.87 26.67
N ASP A 208 -33.11 -71.97 25.42
CA ASP A 208 -33.93 -73.07 24.93
C ASP A 208 -33.47 -73.60 23.57
N VAL A 209 -33.81 -74.85 23.30
CA VAL A 209 -33.63 -75.51 22.01
C VAL A 209 -34.95 -76.18 21.63
N ARG A 210 -35.40 -75.95 20.39
CA ARG A 210 -36.72 -76.37 19.90
C ARG A 210 -36.59 -77.12 18.58
N ALA A 211 -37.39 -78.16 18.44
CA ALA A 211 -37.59 -78.89 17.19
C ALA A 211 -39.09 -79.07 16.94
N GLU A 212 -39.59 -78.57 15.83
CA GLU A 212 -40.98 -78.71 15.40
C GLU A 212 -41.02 -79.40 14.04
N GLY A 213 -41.71 -80.53 13.95
CA GLY A 213 -41.82 -81.34 12.74
C GLY A 213 -43.27 -81.61 12.35
N TYR A 214 -43.54 -81.70 11.05
CA TYR A 214 -44.87 -82.00 10.51
C TYR A 214 -44.80 -83.25 9.64
N LEU A 215 -45.85 -84.09 9.68
CA LEU A 215 -45.86 -85.30 8.86
C LEU A 215 -46.09 -84.96 7.39
N PRO A 216 -45.18 -85.30 6.44
CA PRO A 216 -45.39 -84.97 5.03
C PRO A 216 -46.65 -85.60 4.43
N ALA A 217 -47.04 -86.79 4.90
CA ALA A 217 -48.27 -87.48 4.49
C ALA A 217 -49.54 -86.84 5.10
N TYR A 218 -49.41 -86.12 6.21
CA TYR A 218 -50.50 -85.46 6.93
C TYR A 218 -50.01 -84.09 7.42
N PRO A 219 -49.84 -83.09 6.53
CA PRO A 219 -49.21 -81.80 6.85
C PRO A 219 -49.96 -80.99 7.92
N GLN A 220 -51.21 -81.39 8.20
CA GLN A 220 -52.04 -80.86 9.27
C GLN A 220 -51.56 -81.30 10.66
N LEU A 221 -50.84 -82.43 10.78
CA LEU A 221 -50.37 -82.95 12.07
C LEU A 221 -48.89 -82.61 12.28
N GLY A 222 -48.63 -81.96 13.42
CA GLY A 222 -47.29 -81.58 13.87
C GLY A 222 -46.97 -82.10 15.27
N ALA A 223 -45.68 -82.24 15.54
CA ALA A 223 -45.14 -82.56 16.86
C ALA A 223 -43.99 -81.59 17.18
N LYS A 224 -43.86 -81.22 18.44
CA LYS A 224 -42.74 -80.40 18.90
C LYS A 224 -42.08 -80.98 20.13
N VAL A 225 -40.78 -80.75 20.23
CA VAL A 225 -39.96 -81.03 21.40
C VAL A 225 -39.16 -79.79 21.73
N MET A 226 -39.15 -79.39 22.99
CA MET A 226 -38.38 -78.27 23.50
C MET A 226 -37.64 -78.69 24.77
N TYR A 227 -36.42 -78.20 24.92
CA TYR A 227 -35.67 -78.21 26.18
C TYR A 227 -35.34 -76.78 26.57
N GLU A 228 -35.57 -76.40 27.81
CA GLU A 228 -35.21 -75.09 28.37
C GLU A 228 -34.49 -75.21 29.71
N GLN A 229 -33.55 -74.31 29.97
CA GLN A 229 -32.75 -74.23 31.19
C GLN A 229 -32.53 -72.77 31.57
N TYR A 230 -32.79 -72.45 32.83
CA TYR A 230 -32.51 -71.13 33.40
C TYR A 230 -31.59 -71.25 34.61
N TYR A 231 -30.90 -70.16 34.92
CA TYR A 231 -29.89 -70.09 35.98
C TYR A 231 -30.30 -69.10 37.07
N GLY A 232 -30.14 -69.52 38.32
CA GLY A 232 -30.52 -68.74 39.49
C GLY A 232 -30.91 -69.58 40.70
N ASP A 233 -30.86 -68.99 41.89
CA ASP A 233 -31.16 -69.68 43.15
C ASP A 233 -32.66 -69.89 43.39
N LYS A 234 -33.50 -68.95 42.91
CA LYS A 234 -34.96 -68.97 43.06
C LYS A 234 -35.62 -68.45 41.77
N VAL A 235 -35.69 -69.28 40.75
CA VAL A 235 -36.20 -68.97 39.41
C VAL A 235 -37.64 -69.48 39.28
N ALA A 236 -38.52 -68.65 38.72
CA ALA A 236 -39.92 -68.99 38.44
C ALA A 236 -40.08 -69.49 37.00
N LEU A 237 -39.71 -70.76 36.72
CA LEU A 237 -39.84 -71.34 35.38
C LEU A 237 -41.26 -71.85 35.07
N PHE A 238 -41.97 -72.33 36.10
CA PHE A 238 -43.35 -72.82 35.99
C PHE A 238 -44.36 -71.77 36.47
N ASP A 239 -44.16 -71.27 37.69
CA ASP A 239 -45.00 -70.24 38.30
C ASP A 239 -44.17 -69.51 39.39
N LYS A 240 -44.58 -68.31 39.80
CA LYS A 240 -43.96 -67.57 40.90
C LYS A 240 -44.10 -68.28 42.25
N ASP A 241 -45.14 -69.12 42.41
CA ASP A 241 -45.36 -69.89 43.63
C ASP A 241 -44.40 -71.09 43.77
N ASP A 242 -43.76 -71.50 42.67
CA ASP A 242 -42.90 -72.69 42.57
C ASP A 242 -41.45 -72.33 42.20
N LEU A 243 -40.77 -71.59 43.08
CA LEU A 243 -39.39 -71.13 42.85
C LEU A 243 -38.37 -72.26 42.96
N GLN A 244 -37.58 -72.45 41.89
CA GLN A 244 -36.60 -73.54 41.79
C GLN A 244 -35.17 -73.02 41.57
N SER A 245 -34.18 -73.81 41.98
CA SER A 245 -32.76 -73.49 41.76
C SER A 245 -32.27 -74.10 40.44
N ASN A 246 -31.78 -73.26 39.53
CA ASN A 246 -31.32 -73.64 38.18
C ASN A 246 -32.29 -74.60 37.45
N PRO A 247 -33.57 -74.23 37.29
CA PRO A 247 -34.58 -75.15 36.76
C PRO A 247 -34.40 -75.44 35.28
N SER A 248 -34.85 -76.63 34.88
CA SER A 248 -34.92 -77.07 33.50
C SER A 248 -36.26 -77.73 33.21
N ALA A 249 -36.76 -77.61 31.98
CA ALA A 249 -37.97 -78.29 31.54
C ALA A 249 -37.83 -78.90 30.13
N ILE A 250 -38.53 -80.01 29.92
CA ILE A 250 -38.75 -80.62 28.61
C ILE A 250 -40.24 -80.49 28.28
N THR A 251 -40.54 -79.97 27.09
CA THR A 251 -41.91 -79.89 26.59
C THR A 251 -42.07 -80.77 25.37
N VAL A 252 -43.11 -81.60 25.39
CA VAL A 252 -43.55 -82.41 24.24
C VAL A 252 -44.94 -81.94 23.87
N GLY A 253 -45.13 -81.53 22.61
CA GLY A 253 -46.40 -81.02 22.14
C GLY A 253 -46.87 -81.67 20.84
N MET A 254 -48.19 -81.69 20.66
CA MET A 254 -48.85 -82.10 19.42
C MET A 254 -49.71 -80.97 18.91
N SER A 255 -49.71 -80.75 17.60
CA SER A 255 -50.50 -79.69 16.96
C SER A 255 -51.30 -80.20 15.77
N TYR A 256 -52.52 -79.71 15.60
CA TYR A 256 -53.39 -79.98 14.46
C TYR A 256 -53.83 -78.67 13.78
N THR A 257 -53.46 -78.51 12.52
CA THR A 257 -53.76 -77.34 11.67
C THR A 257 -54.69 -77.78 10.53
N PRO A 258 -56.03 -77.77 10.72
CA PRO A 258 -56.96 -78.18 9.68
C PRO A 258 -56.93 -77.29 8.44
N VAL A 259 -56.64 -76.00 8.63
CA VAL A 259 -56.50 -74.96 7.58
C VAL A 259 -55.40 -73.98 8.02
N PRO A 260 -54.70 -73.28 7.11
CA PRO A 260 -53.59 -72.38 7.47
C PRO A 260 -53.92 -71.33 8.53
N LEU A 261 -55.19 -70.89 8.62
CA LEU A 261 -55.65 -69.89 9.58
C LEU A 261 -55.70 -70.38 11.03
N ILE A 262 -55.92 -71.68 11.29
CA ILE A 262 -56.25 -72.19 12.63
C ILE A 262 -55.35 -73.37 12.99
N THR A 263 -54.74 -73.32 14.17
CA THR A 263 -53.99 -74.46 14.75
C THR A 263 -54.41 -74.70 16.19
N ALA A 264 -54.82 -75.92 16.52
CA ALA A 264 -54.98 -76.36 17.90
C ALA A 264 -53.72 -77.09 18.35
N ALA A 265 -53.26 -76.86 19.58
CA ALA A 265 -52.08 -77.51 20.14
C ALA A 265 -52.33 -77.97 21.58
N VAL A 266 -51.68 -79.06 21.97
CA VAL A 266 -51.61 -79.53 23.36
C VAL A 266 -50.14 -79.78 23.69
N ASP A 267 -49.67 -79.14 24.76
CA ASP A 267 -48.29 -79.21 25.20
C ASP A 267 -48.20 -79.74 26.62
N TYR A 268 -47.39 -80.78 26.82
CA TYR A 268 -47.06 -81.28 28.14
C TYR A 268 -45.62 -80.88 28.46
N ARG A 269 -45.46 -79.99 29.45
CA ARG A 269 -44.18 -79.50 29.96
C ARG A 269 -43.88 -80.24 31.26
N ARG A 270 -42.66 -80.77 31.40
CA ARG A 270 -42.20 -81.45 32.61
C ARG A 270 -40.84 -80.95 33.03
N GLY A 271 -40.74 -80.55 34.29
CA GLY A 271 -39.56 -79.95 34.89
C GLY A 271 -38.91 -80.83 35.95
N GLN A 272 -37.97 -80.21 36.67
CA GLN A 272 -37.36 -80.78 37.87
C GLN A 272 -38.39 -80.84 39.02
N ASP A 273 -38.12 -81.67 40.03
CA ASP A 273 -38.96 -81.82 41.24
C ASP A 273 -40.42 -82.24 41.00
N SER A 274 -40.68 -82.99 39.92
CA SER A 274 -42.03 -83.44 39.52
C SER A 274 -43.00 -82.32 39.16
N MET A 275 -42.49 -81.11 38.85
CA MET A 275 -43.31 -80.06 38.25
C MET A 275 -43.72 -80.50 36.84
N ASP A 276 -45.02 -80.45 36.57
CA ASP A 276 -45.56 -80.60 35.24
C ASP A 276 -46.73 -79.67 34.99
N GLU A 277 -47.01 -79.45 33.72
CA GLU A 277 -48.05 -78.53 33.29
C GLU A 277 -48.52 -78.89 31.89
N THR A 278 -49.84 -78.89 31.71
CA THR A 278 -50.46 -79.13 30.41
C THR A 278 -51.12 -77.87 29.87
N HIS A 279 -50.69 -77.41 28.69
CA HIS A 279 -51.28 -76.26 28.02
C HIS A 279 -52.14 -76.68 26.83
N PHE A 280 -53.32 -76.10 26.73
CA PHE A 280 -54.20 -76.19 25.57
C PHE A 280 -54.20 -74.85 24.83
N GLY A 281 -53.77 -74.84 23.57
CA GLY A 281 -53.62 -73.62 22.78
C GLY A 281 -54.46 -73.62 21.51
N ILE A 282 -55.09 -72.48 21.21
CA ILE A 282 -55.70 -72.19 19.90
C ILE A 282 -54.98 -70.98 19.28
N ASN A 283 -54.38 -71.19 18.12
CA ASN A 283 -53.65 -70.18 17.37
C ASN A 283 -54.44 -69.77 16.12
N PHE A 284 -54.66 -68.46 15.95
CA PHE A 284 -55.20 -67.86 14.74
C PHE A 284 -54.08 -67.13 13.99
N ARG A 285 -53.71 -67.63 12.81
CA ARG A 285 -52.59 -67.13 12.00
C ARG A 285 -53.09 -66.53 10.70
N TYR A 286 -52.98 -65.21 10.55
CA TYR A 286 -53.37 -64.49 9.35
C TYR A 286 -52.16 -64.07 8.53
N ASN A 287 -52.12 -64.49 7.26
CA ASN A 287 -51.05 -64.14 6.31
C ASN A 287 -51.52 -63.06 5.36
N PHE A 288 -51.00 -61.85 5.53
CA PHE A 288 -51.30 -60.74 4.63
C PHE A 288 -50.72 -61.03 3.24
N GLY A 289 -51.49 -60.70 2.20
CA GLY A 289 -51.16 -61.01 0.81
C GLY A 289 -51.64 -62.38 0.31
N GLN A 290 -52.15 -63.26 1.19
CA GLN A 290 -52.92 -64.46 0.78
C GLN A 290 -54.42 -64.21 0.87
N THR A 291 -55.18 -64.74 -0.08
CA THR A 291 -56.66 -64.62 -0.03
C THR A 291 -57.23 -65.41 1.14
N LEU A 292 -58.34 -64.94 1.73
CA LEU A 292 -59.02 -65.66 2.82
C LEU A 292 -59.41 -67.09 2.41
N SER A 293 -59.75 -67.31 1.14
CA SER A 293 -60.05 -68.64 0.58
C SER A 293 -58.87 -69.60 0.67
N GLN A 294 -57.64 -69.14 0.37
CA GLN A 294 -56.42 -69.94 0.53
C GLN A 294 -56.15 -70.25 2.01
N GLN A 295 -56.36 -69.28 2.90
CA GLN A 295 -56.10 -69.43 4.33
C GLN A 295 -57.13 -70.35 5.03
N LEU A 296 -58.31 -70.55 4.44
CA LEU A 296 -59.35 -71.49 4.88
C LEU A 296 -59.34 -72.81 4.10
N SER A 297 -58.35 -73.04 3.22
CA SER A 297 -58.25 -74.26 2.44
C SER A 297 -57.33 -75.28 3.13
N SER A 298 -57.84 -76.49 3.35
CA SER A 298 -57.06 -77.59 3.96
C SER A 298 -55.91 -78.08 3.07
N SER A 299 -55.99 -77.88 1.75
CA SER A 299 -54.92 -78.22 0.80
C SER A 299 -53.72 -77.27 0.92
N GLU A 300 -53.93 -76.04 1.37
CA GLU A 300 -52.87 -75.02 1.49
C GLU A 300 -51.98 -75.24 2.72
N VAL A 301 -52.37 -76.15 3.63
CA VAL A 301 -51.54 -76.52 4.79
C VAL A 301 -50.20 -77.12 4.34
N GLN A 302 -50.15 -77.83 3.20
CA GLN A 302 -48.89 -78.34 2.66
C GLN A 302 -47.92 -77.19 2.28
N ASN A 303 -48.46 -76.10 1.71
CA ASN A 303 -47.68 -74.95 1.30
C ASN A 303 -47.14 -74.20 2.51
N LEU A 304 -47.92 -74.15 3.60
CA LEU A 304 -47.46 -73.64 4.90
C LEU A 304 -46.23 -74.37 5.42
N ARG A 305 -46.14 -75.70 5.23
CA ARG A 305 -45.00 -76.50 5.71
C ARG A 305 -43.77 -76.44 4.79
N SER A 306 -43.89 -75.84 3.61
CA SER A 306 -42.76 -75.62 2.71
C SER A 306 -41.91 -74.44 3.18
N LEU A 307 -40.65 -74.36 2.75
CA LEU A 307 -39.79 -73.18 3.00
C LEU A 307 -40.37 -71.89 2.41
N ALA A 308 -41.10 -71.97 1.29
CA ALA A 308 -41.75 -70.82 0.68
C ALA A 308 -42.90 -70.26 1.53
N GLY A 309 -43.63 -71.13 2.24
CA GLY A 309 -44.73 -70.72 3.12
C GLY A 309 -44.25 -70.37 4.54
N SER A 310 -43.37 -71.20 5.11
CA SER A 310 -42.85 -71.01 6.46
C SER A 310 -41.89 -69.83 6.58
N ARG A 311 -41.34 -69.29 5.49
CA ARG A 311 -40.44 -68.12 5.55
C ARG A 311 -41.01 -66.90 6.29
N TYR A 312 -42.34 -66.75 6.36
CA TYR A 312 -43.01 -65.67 7.08
C TYR A 312 -43.49 -66.07 8.48
N ASP A 313 -43.20 -67.29 8.94
CA ASP A 313 -43.56 -67.72 10.28
C ASP A 313 -42.82 -66.91 11.34
N LEU A 314 -43.47 -66.72 12.48
CA LEU A 314 -42.87 -66.03 13.62
C LEU A 314 -41.65 -66.78 14.13
N VAL A 315 -40.76 -66.05 14.80
CA VAL A 315 -39.60 -66.65 15.46
C VAL A 315 -40.08 -67.54 16.62
N GLU A 316 -39.61 -68.78 16.65
CA GLU A 316 -39.92 -69.75 17.69
C GLU A 316 -38.94 -69.61 18.87
N ARG A 317 -39.40 -68.91 19.91
CA ARG A 317 -38.68 -68.56 21.14
C ARG A 317 -39.64 -68.44 22.33
N ASN A 318 -39.11 -68.38 23.55
CA ASN A 318 -39.84 -67.96 24.74
C ASN A 318 -39.85 -66.43 24.79
N ASN A 319 -41.02 -65.83 24.56
CA ASN A 319 -41.18 -64.38 24.56
C ASN A 319 -41.54 -63.82 25.95
N GLU A 320 -41.79 -64.68 26.94
CA GLU A 320 -42.03 -64.31 28.33
C GLU A 320 -40.71 -64.20 29.09
N ILE A 321 -40.63 -63.26 30.03
CA ILE A 321 -39.43 -63.03 30.83
C ILE A 321 -39.52 -63.91 32.09
N VAL A 322 -38.76 -65.01 32.11
CA VAL A 322 -38.58 -65.83 33.32
C VAL A 322 -37.82 -65.00 34.35
N LEU A 323 -38.34 -64.91 35.58
CA LEU A 323 -37.78 -64.10 36.66
C LEU A 323 -37.05 -64.97 37.70
N GLN A 324 -36.06 -64.36 38.35
CA GLN A 324 -35.40 -64.89 39.54
C GLN A 324 -35.60 -63.94 40.72
N TYR A 325 -35.74 -64.52 41.91
CA TYR A 325 -35.95 -63.81 43.18
C TYR A 325 -34.76 -63.98 44.15
N LYS A 326 -34.55 -62.98 45.00
CA LYS A 326 -33.52 -63.01 46.05
C LYS A 326 -34.07 -62.41 47.34
N GLN A 327 -34.15 -63.22 48.39
CA GLN A 327 -34.66 -62.77 49.68
C GLN A 327 -33.75 -61.68 50.27
N LYS A 328 -34.36 -60.64 50.84
CA LYS A 328 -33.64 -59.59 51.56
C LYS A 328 -33.10 -60.18 52.88
N LYS A 329 -31.77 -60.39 53.03
CA LYS A 329 -31.15 -60.91 54.28
C LYS A 329 -31.52 -60.06 55.52
N GLN A 330 -31.81 -60.71 56.65
CA GLN A 330 -31.66 -60.14 58.00
C GLN A 330 -30.26 -60.50 58.53
N ALA A 331 -29.60 -59.60 59.27
CA ALA A 331 -28.21 -59.77 59.72
C ALA A 331 -28.09 -59.68 61.26
N ASP A 332 -27.15 -60.48 61.78
CA ASP A 332 -26.81 -60.75 63.18
C ASP A 332 -26.34 -59.54 64.03
N ALA A 333 -26.30 -59.76 65.35
CA ALA A 333 -26.19 -58.78 66.46
C ALA A 333 -25.25 -57.57 66.31
N VAL A 334 -25.72 -56.40 66.80
CA VAL A 334 -24.98 -55.14 66.90
C VAL A 334 -23.75 -55.27 67.80
N ALA A 335 -22.57 -54.94 67.28
CA ALA A 335 -21.30 -54.92 68.03
C ALA A 335 -20.71 -53.51 68.21
N ASN A 336 -21.08 -52.56 67.35
CA ASN A 336 -20.70 -51.14 67.49
C ASN A 336 -21.83 -50.23 67.02
N MET A 337 -21.88 -49.02 67.55
CA MET A 337 -22.78 -47.96 67.14
C MET A 337 -22.02 -46.65 66.96
N LEU A 338 -22.36 -45.93 65.90
CA LEU A 338 -21.95 -44.55 65.65
C LEU A 338 -23.20 -43.66 65.61
N LEU A 339 -23.26 -42.62 66.45
CA LEU A 339 -24.40 -41.72 66.52
C LEU A 339 -24.03 -40.36 65.91
N THR A 340 -24.82 -39.88 64.96
CA THR A 340 -24.60 -38.61 64.25
C THR A 340 -25.86 -37.77 64.18
N THR A 341 -25.72 -36.46 64.35
CA THR A 341 -26.81 -35.51 64.10
C THR A 341 -26.85 -35.20 62.60
N VAL A 342 -27.94 -35.58 61.92
CA VAL A 342 -28.10 -35.43 60.46
C VAL A 342 -28.92 -34.21 60.06
N LYS A 343 -29.79 -33.74 60.96
CA LYS A 343 -30.47 -32.45 60.83
C LYS A 343 -30.36 -31.72 62.16
N ASP A 344 -29.71 -30.57 62.16
CA ASP A 344 -29.43 -29.77 63.34
C ASP A 344 -29.84 -28.30 63.12
N ASN A 345 -29.95 -27.52 64.19
CA ASN A 345 -30.31 -26.09 64.15
C ASN A 345 -31.73 -25.82 63.61
N SER A 346 -32.68 -26.72 63.84
CA SER A 346 -34.10 -26.43 63.56
C SER A 346 -34.62 -25.31 64.48
N PRO A 347 -35.59 -24.50 64.02
CA PRO A 347 -36.25 -23.51 64.85
C PRO A 347 -36.90 -24.15 66.09
N ALA A 348 -36.72 -23.52 67.24
CA ALA A 348 -37.37 -23.89 68.48
C ALA A 348 -38.85 -23.48 68.50
N ASP A 349 -39.68 -24.09 67.67
CA ASP A 349 -41.13 -23.82 67.56
C ASP A 349 -42.02 -24.99 68.01
N GLY A 350 -41.41 -26.08 68.47
CA GLY A 350 -42.10 -27.31 68.90
C GLY A 350 -42.62 -28.18 67.76
N VAL A 351 -42.39 -27.79 66.50
CA VAL A 351 -42.86 -28.50 65.30
C VAL A 351 -41.68 -28.94 64.43
N ALA A 352 -40.72 -28.05 64.20
CA ALA A 352 -39.54 -28.33 63.41
C ALA A 352 -38.61 -29.28 64.17
N ALA A 353 -38.43 -30.48 63.63
CA ALA A 353 -37.60 -31.49 64.26
C ALA A 353 -36.14 -31.42 63.80
N ASN A 354 -35.20 -31.54 64.74
CA ASN A 354 -33.86 -32.04 64.49
C ASN A 354 -33.90 -33.56 64.33
N THR A 355 -32.92 -34.13 63.63
CA THR A 355 -32.86 -35.57 63.37
C THR A 355 -31.48 -36.10 63.73
N VAL A 356 -31.46 -37.17 64.52
CA VAL A 356 -30.25 -37.91 64.89
C VAL A 356 -30.36 -39.33 64.33
N THR A 357 -29.28 -39.83 63.73
CA THR A 357 -29.20 -41.17 63.15
C THR A 357 -28.10 -41.95 63.83
N VAL A 358 -28.42 -43.19 64.23
CA VAL A 358 -27.41 -44.16 64.66
C VAL A 358 -27.10 -45.09 63.50
N ARG A 359 -25.83 -45.45 63.32
CA ARG A 359 -25.37 -46.55 62.47
C ARG A 359 -24.84 -47.68 63.34
N ALA A 360 -25.55 -48.80 63.34
CA ALA A 360 -25.16 -50.04 63.99
C ALA A 360 -24.38 -50.94 63.03
N THR A 361 -23.25 -51.48 63.49
CA THR A 361 -22.43 -52.43 62.74
C THR A 361 -22.05 -53.63 63.59
N THR A 362 -21.76 -54.75 62.95
CA THR A 362 -21.07 -55.90 63.54
C THR A 362 -19.59 -55.56 63.80
N SER A 363 -18.85 -56.45 64.45
CA SER A 363 -17.48 -56.20 64.92
C SER A 363 -16.46 -56.02 63.78
N ASP A 364 -16.77 -56.55 62.60
CA ASP A 364 -16.01 -56.39 61.36
C ASP A 364 -16.41 -55.12 60.57
N GLY A 365 -17.35 -54.32 61.09
CA GLY A 365 -17.81 -53.08 60.47
C GLY A 365 -18.97 -53.24 59.48
N THR A 366 -19.52 -54.45 59.31
CA THR A 366 -20.68 -54.67 58.44
C THR A 366 -21.96 -54.09 59.06
N PRO A 367 -22.83 -53.38 58.30
CA PRO A 367 -24.05 -52.83 58.87
C PRO A 367 -25.07 -53.89 59.34
N VAL A 368 -25.68 -53.65 60.50
CA VAL A 368 -26.68 -54.56 61.08
C VAL A 368 -28.08 -54.08 60.76
N ARG A 369 -28.84 -54.86 60.01
CA ARG A 369 -30.24 -54.57 59.68
C ARG A 369 -31.18 -55.07 60.78
N ASN A 370 -32.27 -54.35 61.01
CA ASN A 370 -33.35 -54.66 61.96
C ASN A 370 -32.92 -54.73 63.43
N ALA A 371 -31.79 -54.12 63.80
CA ALA A 371 -31.41 -53.99 65.20
C ALA A 371 -32.34 -53.01 65.92
N VAL A 372 -32.88 -53.43 67.06
CA VAL A 372 -33.69 -52.55 67.92
C VAL A 372 -32.80 -51.52 68.59
N ILE A 373 -33.15 -50.25 68.40
CA ILE A 373 -32.53 -49.09 69.03
C ILE A 373 -33.55 -48.45 69.96
N SER A 374 -33.24 -48.35 71.25
CA SER A 374 -33.99 -47.55 72.22
C SER A 374 -33.42 -46.14 72.28
N TRP A 375 -34.29 -45.15 72.26
CA TRP A 375 -33.94 -43.72 72.24
C TRP A 375 -34.34 -43.05 73.54
N SER A 376 -33.48 -42.19 74.09
CA SER A 376 -33.80 -41.38 75.26
C SER A 376 -33.15 -40.00 75.20
N ILE A 377 -33.74 -39.02 75.88
CA ILE A 377 -33.14 -37.70 76.09
C ILE A 377 -32.48 -37.71 77.46
N ILE A 378 -31.15 -37.55 77.50
CA ILE A 378 -30.35 -37.70 78.72
C ILE A 378 -29.71 -36.39 79.20
N GLY A 379 -29.83 -35.31 78.42
CA GLY A 379 -29.33 -33.98 78.79
C GLY A 379 -30.29 -32.89 78.31
N GLY A 380 -30.79 -32.09 79.25
CA GLY A 380 -31.82 -31.05 79.01
C GLY A 380 -32.69 -30.67 80.24
N ALA A 381 -32.59 -31.37 81.38
CA ALA A 381 -33.43 -31.08 82.56
C ALA A 381 -32.75 -30.11 83.57
N GLN A 382 -33.26 -28.86 83.66
CA GLN A 382 -33.14 -27.78 84.71
C GLN A 382 -31.82 -27.65 85.53
N LYS A 383 -31.15 -26.47 85.74
CA LYS A 383 -31.57 -25.06 85.91
C LYS A 383 -30.35 -24.07 85.96
N THR A 384 -30.47 -22.90 85.27
CA THR A 384 -29.85 -21.53 85.42
C THR A 384 -28.32 -21.35 85.60
N ALA A 385 -27.58 -20.39 85.02
CA ALA A 385 -27.84 -19.18 84.23
C ALA A 385 -26.72 -19.01 83.15
N THR A 386 -27.01 -18.26 82.08
CA THR A 386 -26.17 -18.01 80.88
C THR A 386 -25.80 -19.26 80.06
N GLY A 387 -26.70 -19.64 79.13
CA GLY A 387 -26.56 -20.77 78.19
C GLY A 387 -27.82 -21.65 78.21
N SER A 388 -28.88 -21.28 77.49
CA SER A 388 -30.18 -21.97 77.52
C SER A 388 -30.07 -23.40 76.97
N THR A 389 -30.44 -24.39 77.78
CA THR A 389 -30.72 -25.78 77.39
C THR A 389 -32.22 -25.99 77.29
N ALA A 390 -32.68 -26.77 76.31
CA ALA A 390 -34.10 -26.90 76.02
C ALA A 390 -34.78 -27.94 76.93
N SER A 391 -35.58 -27.47 77.90
CA SER A 391 -36.22 -28.33 78.90
C SER A 391 -37.51 -29.02 78.43
N ASP A 392 -37.95 -28.73 77.22
CA ASP A 392 -39.23 -29.17 76.64
C ASP A 392 -39.05 -30.07 75.40
N ALA A 393 -37.84 -30.62 75.22
CA ALA A 393 -37.54 -31.47 74.06
C ALA A 393 -38.34 -32.79 74.09
N GLN A 394 -38.88 -33.18 72.93
CA GLN A 394 -39.68 -34.40 72.77
C GLN A 394 -39.15 -35.27 71.62
N LEU A 395 -39.14 -36.60 71.81
CA LEU A 395 -38.82 -37.57 70.76
C LEU A 395 -40.07 -37.96 69.97
N SER A 396 -39.92 -38.24 68.68
CA SER A 396 -41.01 -38.78 67.86
C SER A 396 -41.34 -40.23 68.18
N ALA A 397 -40.39 -40.99 68.72
CA ALA A 397 -40.54 -42.37 69.15
C ALA A 397 -39.46 -42.72 70.18
N GLU A 398 -39.78 -43.62 71.12
CA GLU A 398 -38.84 -44.09 72.16
C GLU A 398 -38.02 -45.32 71.70
N SER A 399 -38.37 -45.89 70.54
CA SER A 399 -37.64 -47.02 69.93
C SER A 399 -37.75 -47.00 68.40
N GLY A 400 -36.77 -47.57 67.71
CA GLY A 400 -36.78 -47.81 66.28
C GLY A 400 -35.94 -49.04 65.90
N VAL A 401 -35.93 -49.40 64.61
CA VAL A 401 -35.07 -50.48 64.10
C VAL A 401 -34.17 -49.97 62.98
N THR A 402 -32.99 -50.56 62.83
CA THR A 402 -32.04 -50.18 61.77
C THR A 402 -32.45 -50.68 60.39
N ASP A 403 -32.17 -49.91 59.36
CA ASP A 403 -32.40 -50.26 57.96
C ASP A 403 -31.29 -51.17 57.39
N GLY A 404 -31.33 -51.46 56.08
CA GLY A 404 -30.32 -52.29 55.41
C GLY A 404 -28.90 -51.73 55.42
N ASN A 405 -28.72 -50.45 55.75
CA ASN A 405 -27.42 -49.79 55.89
C ASN A 405 -26.98 -49.67 57.36
N GLY A 406 -27.70 -50.34 58.26
CA GLY A 406 -27.48 -50.30 59.69
C GLY A 406 -27.97 -49.03 60.37
N ASN A 407 -28.78 -48.20 59.70
CA ASN A 407 -29.14 -46.89 60.22
C ASN A 407 -30.54 -46.88 60.86
N ALA A 408 -30.70 -46.25 62.03
CA ALA A 408 -32.01 -45.90 62.59
C ALA A 408 -32.04 -44.43 62.98
N SER A 409 -33.19 -43.76 62.80
CA SER A 409 -33.30 -42.31 63.00
C SER A 409 -34.38 -41.89 64.00
N VAL A 410 -33.95 -40.99 64.86
CA VAL A 410 -34.60 -40.12 65.83
C VAL A 410 -35.09 -38.74 65.39
N ASN A 411 -36.37 -38.38 65.36
CA ASN A 411 -36.75 -36.97 65.30
C ASN A 411 -36.95 -36.40 66.72
N ILE A 412 -36.41 -35.20 66.96
CA ILE A 412 -36.51 -34.46 68.24
C ILE A 412 -37.09 -33.08 67.95
N THR A 413 -38.08 -32.62 68.71
CA THR A 413 -38.63 -31.25 68.63
C THR A 413 -38.46 -30.50 69.95
N SER A 414 -38.45 -29.16 69.93
CA SER A 414 -38.45 -28.31 71.12
C SER A 414 -39.01 -26.90 70.81
N LYS A 415 -39.65 -26.23 71.78
CA LYS A 415 -40.07 -24.81 71.73
C LYS A 415 -39.05 -23.87 72.37
N THR A 416 -37.95 -24.38 72.91
CA THR A 416 -36.89 -23.59 73.54
C THR A 416 -35.60 -23.72 72.74
N ALA A 417 -34.99 -22.58 72.37
CA ALA A 417 -33.69 -22.61 71.72
C ALA A 417 -32.60 -23.06 72.71
N GLY A 418 -31.71 -23.93 72.26
CA GLY A 418 -30.70 -24.55 73.12
C GLY A 418 -30.26 -25.94 72.70
N GLN A 419 -29.23 -26.45 73.38
CA GLN A 419 -28.71 -27.80 73.13
C GLN A 419 -29.52 -28.87 73.88
N VAL A 420 -29.74 -30.01 73.22
CA VAL A 420 -30.39 -31.23 73.71
C VAL A 420 -29.43 -32.41 73.44
N THR A 421 -29.27 -33.32 74.40
CA THR A 421 -28.45 -34.54 74.22
C THR A 421 -29.32 -35.78 74.15
N VAL A 422 -29.18 -36.53 73.06
CA VAL A 422 -29.93 -37.75 72.75
C VAL A 422 -29.01 -38.97 72.91
N GLN A 423 -29.55 -40.04 73.48
CA GLN A 423 -28.89 -41.33 73.62
C GLN A 423 -29.59 -42.38 72.77
N ALA A 424 -28.80 -43.24 72.12
CA ALA A 424 -29.23 -44.44 71.41
C ALA A 424 -28.62 -45.67 72.09
N THR A 425 -29.44 -46.68 72.36
CA THR A 425 -29.04 -47.93 73.05
C THR A 425 -29.50 -49.14 72.26
N SER A 426 -28.63 -50.15 72.08
CA SER A 426 -28.96 -51.45 71.49
C SER A 426 -28.24 -52.55 72.25
N GLY A 427 -28.98 -53.41 72.95
CA GLY A 427 -28.40 -54.30 73.97
C GLY A 427 -27.66 -53.51 75.04
N ASP A 428 -26.40 -53.86 75.30
CA ASP A 428 -25.53 -53.20 76.29
C ASP A 428 -24.75 -51.99 75.74
N ILE A 429 -24.85 -51.71 74.43
CA ILE A 429 -24.10 -50.63 73.78
C ILE A 429 -24.93 -49.35 73.83
N SER A 430 -24.35 -48.24 74.27
CA SER A 430 -24.98 -46.92 74.22
C SER A 430 -24.07 -45.85 73.60
N ARG A 431 -24.68 -44.90 72.88
CA ARG A 431 -24.01 -43.74 72.28
C ARG A 431 -24.84 -42.48 72.46
N THR A 432 -24.18 -41.33 72.54
CA THR A 432 -24.81 -40.03 72.80
C THR A 432 -24.40 -39.00 71.75
N ALA A 433 -25.33 -38.14 71.33
CA ALA A 433 -25.09 -37.05 70.40
C ALA A 433 -25.83 -35.79 70.87
N ALA A 434 -25.21 -34.62 70.67
CA ALA A 434 -25.82 -33.33 70.95
C ALA A 434 -26.44 -32.73 69.68
N THR A 435 -27.57 -32.06 69.84
CA THR A 435 -28.25 -31.30 68.79
C THR A 435 -28.74 -29.97 69.36
N THR A 436 -28.75 -28.91 68.57
CA THR A 436 -29.09 -27.54 68.98
C THR A 436 -30.33 -27.05 68.25
N PHE A 437 -31.25 -26.42 68.97
CA PHE A 437 -32.36 -25.65 68.38
C PHE A 437 -32.02 -24.17 68.39
N VAL A 438 -32.31 -23.48 67.29
CA VAL A 438 -32.09 -22.02 67.16
C VAL A 438 -33.40 -21.27 67.41
N GLN A 439 -33.30 -19.99 67.75
CA GLN A 439 -34.46 -19.15 68.01
C GLN A 439 -35.41 -19.11 66.80
N SER A 440 -36.70 -19.38 67.00
CA SER A 440 -37.70 -19.36 65.93
C SER A 440 -38.19 -17.94 65.61
N VAL A 441 -38.27 -17.60 64.32
CA VAL A 441 -38.86 -16.33 63.85
C VAL A 441 -40.38 -16.42 63.99
N GLY A 442 -41.00 -15.53 64.75
CA GLY A 442 -42.45 -15.44 64.91
C GLY A 442 -43.13 -14.62 63.82
N SER A 443 -42.57 -13.46 63.45
CA SER A 443 -43.14 -12.59 62.41
C SER A 443 -42.10 -11.79 61.62
N LEU A 444 -42.46 -11.46 60.38
CA LEU A 444 -41.75 -10.54 59.49
C LEU A 444 -42.68 -9.37 59.19
N ASN A 445 -42.25 -8.15 59.45
CA ASN A 445 -42.98 -6.94 59.08
C ASN A 445 -42.18 -6.13 58.08
N LEU A 446 -42.60 -6.13 56.81
CA LEU A 446 -41.93 -5.48 55.69
C LEU A 446 -42.67 -4.19 55.30
N THR A 447 -41.93 -3.09 55.24
CA THR A 447 -42.45 -1.77 54.84
C THR A 447 -41.57 -1.14 53.78
N LEU A 448 -42.18 -0.36 52.87
CA LEU A 448 -41.43 0.45 51.91
C LEU A 448 -40.94 1.74 52.58
N THR A 449 -39.67 2.06 52.39
CA THR A 449 -39.06 3.32 52.82
C THR A 449 -38.91 4.30 51.65
N GLN A 450 -38.91 3.82 50.40
CA GLN A 450 -38.95 4.63 49.18
C GLN A 450 -39.73 3.90 48.08
N ASN A 451 -40.60 4.62 47.36
CA ASN A 451 -41.46 4.05 46.31
C ASN A 451 -41.73 5.07 45.19
N ASN A 452 -42.19 4.59 44.03
CA ASN A 452 -42.53 5.39 42.84
C ASN A 452 -41.34 6.09 42.17
N SER A 453 -40.14 5.52 42.27
CA SER A 453 -38.97 6.01 41.53
C SER A 453 -39.10 5.81 40.00
N PRO A 454 -38.47 6.66 39.17
CA PRO A 454 -38.45 6.48 37.72
C PRO A 454 -37.82 5.16 37.28
N ALA A 455 -38.38 4.54 36.24
CA ALA A 455 -37.86 3.29 35.66
C ALA A 455 -36.63 3.49 34.75
N ASP A 456 -35.60 4.20 35.22
CA ASP A 456 -34.39 4.55 34.44
C ASP A 456 -33.21 3.58 34.66
N GLY A 457 -33.41 2.52 35.46
CA GLY A 457 -32.38 1.55 35.84
C GLY A 457 -31.39 2.01 36.93
N SER A 458 -31.44 3.27 37.34
CA SER A 458 -30.54 3.90 38.32
C SER A 458 -31.26 4.41 39.58
N SER A 459 -32.45 4.96 39.43
CA SER A 459 -33.32 5.43 40.51
C SER A 459 -33.82 4.25 41.32
N GLN A 460 -33.76 4.35 42.65
CA GLN A 460 -33.99 3.22 43.57
C GLN A 460 -35.33 3.33 44.29
N ASN A 461 -36.00 2.20 44.46
CA ASN A 461 -36.98 2.02 45.53
C ASN A 461 -36.30 1.27 46.69
N ALA A 462 -36.85 1.40 47.89
CA ALA A 462 -36.24 0.85 49.10
C ALA A 462 -37.29 0.31 50.08
N GLY A 463 -36.89 -0.69 50.87
CA GLY A 463 -37.71 -1.27 51.91
C GLY A 463 -36.91 -1.73 53.11
N GLU A 464 -37.59 -1.89 54.24
CA GLU A 464 -37.04 -2.35 55.52
C GLU A 464 -37.93 -3.44 56.11
N VAL A 465 -37.33 -4.55 56.54
CA VAL A 465 -38.01 -5.63 57.26
C VAL A 465 -37.59 -5.64 58.73
N THR A 466 -38.57 -5.80 59.63
CA THR A 466 -38.34 -6.06 61.05
C THR A 466 -38.70 -7.50 61.38
N VAL A 467 -37.78 -8.22 62.03
CA VAL A 467 -37.94 -9.63 62.43
C VAL A 467 -38.17 -9.74 63.93
N LYS A 468 -39.22 -10.48 64.31
CA LYS A 468 -39.54 -10.75 65.73
C LYS A 468 -39.70 -12.24 65.98
N ASP A 469 -39.40 -12.69 67.20
CA ASP A 469 -39.63 -14.06 67.68
C ASP A 469 -41.13 -14.34 67.93
N ILE A 470 -41.48 -15.56 68.33
CA ILE A 470 -42.87 -15.97 68.63
C ILE A 470 -43.49 -15.22 69.82
N ASN A 471 -42.66 -14.63 70.68
CA ASN A 471 -43.07 -13.85 71.84
C ASN A 471 -43.17 -12.35 71.54
N GLY A 472 -42.84 -11.92 70.32
CA GLY A 472 -42.90 -10.53 69.85
C GLY A 472 -41.64 -9.70 70.08
N ASN A 473 -40.53 -10.29 70.53
CA ASN A 473 -39.24 -9.61 70.72
C ASN A 473 -38.47 -9.50 69.41
N VAL A 474 -37.73 -8.40 69.20
CA VAL A 474 -36.90 -8.22 68.00
C VAL A 474 -35.71 -9.19 67.99
N MET A 475 -35.38 -9.75 66.81
CA MET A 475 -34.33 -10.75 66.66
C MET A 475 -33.15 -10.19 65.86
N SER A 476 -31.98 -10.13 66.48
CA SER A 476 -30.72 -9.72 65.83
C SER A 476 -30.01 -10.90 65.17
N GLY A 477 -29.24 -10.64 64.10
CA GLY A 477 -28.42 -11.64 63.40
C GLY A 477 -29.21 -12.62 62.53
N VAL A 478 -30.51 -12.39 62.30
CA VAL A 478 -31.35 -13.28 61.48
C VAL A 478 -31.05 -13.05 60.02
N ALA A 479 -30.68 -14.11 59.29
CA ALA A 479 -30.43 -14.04 57.86
C ALA A 479 -31.70 -13.71 57.05
N ILE A 480 -31.59 -12.75 56.14
CA ILE A 480 -32.68 -12.29 55.27
C ILE A 480 -32.34 -12.60 53.81
N ASN A 481 -33.29 -13.18 53.09
CA ASN A 481 -33.24 -13.30 51.64
C ASN A 481 -34.27 -12.36 51.01
N TRP A 482 -33.80 -11.50 50.12
CA TRP A 482 -34.59 -10.52 49.40
C TRP A 482 -34.89 -10.98 47.97
N SER A 483 -36.10 -10.72 47.50
CA SER A 483 -36.45 -10.88 46.10
C SER A 483 -37.38 -9.78 45.61
N VAL A 484 -37.26 -9.46 44.33
CA VAL A 484 -38.10 -8.52 43.59
C VAL A 484 -38.51 -9.17 42.28
N ASN A 485 -39.68 -8.83 41.73
CA ASN A 485 -40.20 -9.37 40.47
C ASN A 485 -40.18 -8.31 39.35
N ASN A 486 -40.79 -8.66 38.20
CA ASN A 486 -40.96 -7.77 37.04
C ASN A 486 -39.62 -7.14 36.59
N ASP A 487 -38.58 -7.98 36.50
CA ASP A 487 -37.22 -7.64 36.07
C ASP A 487 -36.49 -6.56 36.90
N ALA A 488 -37.05 -6.18 38.05
CA ALA A 488 -36.36 -5.33 39.01
C ALA A 488 -35.10 -6.02 39.55
N LYS A 489 -34.09 -5.23 39.90
CA LYS A 489 -32.78 -5.70 40.33
C LYS A 489 -32.43 -5.15 41.70
N VAL A 490 -32.11 -6.03 42.66
CA VAL A 490 -31.52 -5.62 43.95
C VAL A 490 -30.12 -5.07 43.70
N VAL A 491 -29.85 -3.86 44.16
CA VAL A 491 -28.57 -3.17 44.00
C VAL A 491 -27.79 -3.07 45.31
N ALA A 492 -28.47 -3.10 46.46
CA ALA A 492 -27.85 -3.18 47.77
C ALA A 492 -28.85 -3.80 48.77
N SER A 493 -28.36 -4.62 49.71
CA SER A 493 -29.21 -5.22 50.74
C SER A 493 -28.41 -5.69 51.95
N ASP A 494 -29.02 -5.58 53.13
CA ASP A 494 -28.53 -6.25 54.33
C ASP A 494 -28.86 -7.76 54.25
N VAL A 495 -27.87 -8.60 54.56
CA VAL A 495 -28.03 -10.07 54.58
C VAL A 495 -28.50 -10.60 55.94
N GLN A 496 -28.44 -9.79 57.00
CA GLN A 496 -28.85 -10.14 58.35
C GLN A 496 -29.47 -8.94 59.07
N THR A 497 -30.28 -9.20 60.10
CA THR A 497 -30.84 -8.15 60.95
C THR A 497 -29.83 -7.56 61.93
N ASN A 498 -29.90 -6.25 62.17
CA ASN A 498 -29.11 -5.55 63.18
C ASN A 498 -29.61 -5.79 64.62
N ALA A 499 -29.05 -5.10 65.62
CA ALA A 499 -29.42 -5.24 67.04
C ALA A 499 -30.90 -4.89 67.33
N GLN A 500 -31.53 -4.10 66.46
CA GLN A 500 -32.95 -3.73 66.52
C GLN A 500 -33.86 -4.68 65.72
N GLY A 501 -33.30 -5.74 65.16
CA GLY A 501 -34.03 -6.73 64.37
C GLY A 501 -34.42 -6.25 62.97
N LYS A 502 -33.73 -5.24 62.42
CA LYS A 502 -34.04 -4.63 61.12
C LYS A 502 -33.01 -4.96 60.05
N ALA A 503 -33.46 -5.08 58.80
CA ALA A 503 -32.62 -5.21 57.61
C ALA A 503 -33.24 -4.42 56.44
N SER A 504 -32.41 -3.77 55.62
CA SER A 504 -32.84 -2.92 54.50
C SER A 504 -32.46 -3.46 53.13
N VAL A 505 -33.17 -2.99 52.10
CA VAL A 505 -32.90 -3.31 50.69
C VAL A 505 -33.15 -2.11 49.78
N HIS A 506 -32.35 -2.00 48.72
CA HIS A 506 -32.50 -1.06 47.63
C HIS A 506 -32.50 -1.81 46.30
N TYR A 507 -33.38 -1.42 45.39
CA TYR A 507 -33.56 -2.06 44.09
C TYR A 507 -33.95 -1.05 43.01
N THR A 508 -33.58 -1.32 41.75
CA THR A 508 -33.88 -0.50 40.57
C THR A 508 -34.71 -1.28 39.55
N ASN A 509 -35.33 -0.60 38.60
CA ASN A 509 -35.98 -1.23 37.44
C ASN A 509 -35.84 -0.33 36.20
N THR A 510 -35.77 -0.92 35.01
CA THR A 510 -35.79 -0.22 33.72
C THR A 510 -37.19 -0.23 33.08
N LYS A 511 -38.14 -0.95 33.68
CA LYS A 511 -39.52 -1.06 33.23
C LYS A 511 -40.47 -0.43 34.23
N ALA A 512 -41.31 0.49 33.75
CA ALA A 512 -42.38 1.07 34.54
C ALA A 512 -43.45 0.01 34.85
N GLY A 513 -44.02 0.09 36.05
CA GLY A 513 -45.06 -0.83 36.51
C GLY A 513 -44.87 -1.29 37.94
N ALA A 514 -45.79 -2.14 38.40
CA ALA A 514 -45.75 -2.71 39.73
C ALA A 514 -44.56 -3.68 39.90
N VAL A 515 -43.95 -3.63 41.08
CA VAL A 515 -42.89 -4.54 41.55
C VAL A 515 -43.28 -5.01 42.95
N THR A 516 -43.27 -6.31 43.20
CA THR A 516 -43.47 -6.88 44.54
C THR A 516 -42.11 -7.11 45.19
N LEU A 517 -41.85 -6.41 46.29
CA LEU A 517 -40.70 -6.66 47.15
C LEU A 517 -41.05 -7.75 48.17
N THR A 518 -40.19 -8.76 48.30
CA THR A 518 -40.36 -9.85 49.26
C THR A 518 -39.11 -10.02 50.12
N ALA A 519 -39.32 -10.12 51.43
CA ALA A 519 -38.30 -10.50 52.41
C ALA A 519 -38.65 -11.88 52.97
N SER A 520 -37.65 -12.74 53.15
CA SER A 520 -37.84 -14.06 53.73
C SER A 520 -36.75 -14.41 54.75
N ALA A 521 -37.15 -15.03 55.85
CA ALA A 521 -36.27 -15.44 56.94
C ALA A 521 -36.84 -16.67 57.65
N ALA A 522 -36.00 -17.68 57.93
CA ALA A 522 -36.34 -18.89 58.66
C ALA A 522 -37.69 -19.53 58.23
N GLY A 523 -37.95 -19.59 56.92
CA GLY A 523 -39.16 -20.19 56.34
C GLY A 523 -40.42 -19.31 56.34
N LYS A 524 -40.37 -18.08 56.89
CA LYS A 524 -41.45 -17.09 56.76
C LYS A 524 -41.16 -16.10 55.64
N THR A 525 -42.21 -15.52 55.05
CA THR A 525 -42.13 -14.49 54.03
C THR A 525 -43.02 -13.30 54.38
N ALA A 526 -42.62 -12.11 53.96
CA ALA A 526 -43.45 -10.91 53.94
C ALA A 526 -43.24 -10.19 52.61
N SER A 527 -44.32 -9.68 52.01
CA SER A 527 -44.29 -9.02 50.71
C SER A 527 -45.04 -7.70 50.74
N VAL A 528 -44.57 -6.72 49.98
CA VAL A 528 -45.21 -5.42 49.79
C VAL A 528 -45.13 -5.00 48.32
N ASN A 529 -46.20 -4.36 47.82
CA ASN A 529 -46.24 -3.85 46.45
C ASN A 529 -45.64 -2.45 46.36
N SER A 530 -44.68 -2.32 45.46
CA SER A 530 -43.98 -1.11 45.05
C SER A 530 -44.29 -0.83 43.56
N ALA A 531 -43.95 0.34 43.05
CA ALA A 531 -44.07 0.66 41.65
C ALA A 531 -42.88 1.52 41.18
N PHE A 532 -42.50 1.33 39.91
CA PHE A 532 -41.67 2.28 39.18
C PHE A 532 -42.54 3.03 38.18
N VAL A 533 -42.36 4.34 38.08
CA VAL A 533 -43.15 5.19 37.17
C VAL A 533 -42.42 5.35 35.83
N SER A 534 -43.19 5.51 34.74
CA SER A 534 -42.65 5.79 33.42
C SER A 534 -41.87 7.10 33.43
N GLN A 535 -40.71 7.11 32.79
CA GLN A 535 -39.96 8.34 32.56
C GLN A 535 -40.75 9.26 31.61
N PRO A 536 -40.67 10.60 31.78
CA PRO A 536 -41.20 11.52 30.77
C PRO A 536 -40.50 11.27 29.43
N GLU A 537 -41.26 11.01 28.37
CA GLU A 537 -40.73 10.87 27.02
C GLU A 537 -40.67 12.22 26.31
N VAL A 538 -39.72 12.37 25.37
CA VAL A 538 -39.62 13.56 24.53
C VAL A 538 -40.88 13.65 23.65
N SER A 539 -41.70 14.66 23.90
CA SER A 539 -42.89 14.91 23.09
C SER A 539 -42.62 15.89 21.97
N ASN A 540 -41.81 16.93 22.23
CA ASN A 540 -41.57 18.00 21.29
C ASN A 540 -40.10 18.45 21.29
N VAL A 541 -39.62 18.84 20.10
CA VAL A 541 -38.29 19.45 19.89
C VAL A 541 -38.51 20.67 19.02
N THR A 542 -38.30 21.87 19.57
CA THR A 542 -38.38 23.13 18.82
C THR A 542 -37.00 23.74 18.68
N VAL A 543 -36.61 24.11 17.46
CA VAL A 543 -35.30 24.70 17.17
C VAL A 543 -35.45 26.15 16.79
N THR A 544 -34.61 27.01 17.33
CA THR A 544 -34.56 28.44 17.01
C THR A 544 -33.12 28.85 16.74
N THR A 545 -32.89 29.51 15.61
CA THR A 545 -31.61 30.15 15.31
C THR A 545 -31.41 31.36 16.24
N THR A 546 -30.38 31.32 17.07
CA THR A 546 -30.05 32.34 18.08
C THR A 546 -29.02 33.34 17.59
N THR A 547 -28.11 32.92 16.70
CA THR A 547 -27.15 33.80 16.00
C THR A 547 -27.26 33.50 14.51
N ASN A 548 -27.48 34.55 13.70
CA ASN A 548 -27.73 34.43 12.27
C ASN A 548 -26.89 35.45 11.46
N ASN A 549 -26.79 35.24 10.14
CA ASN A 549 -26.06 36.10 9.19
C ASN A 549 -24.53 36.11 9.35
N ALA A 550 -23.94 35.06 9.91
CA ALA A 550 -22.49 34.92 9.97
C ALA A 550 -21.84 34.97 8.57
N GLN A 551 -20.62 35.50 8.50
CA GLN A 551 -19.87 35.55 7.24
C GLN A 551 -19.45 34.15 6.78
N ALA A 552 -19.58 33.87 5.49
CA ALA A 552 -19.18 32.62 4.86
C ALA A 552 -17.64 32.47 4.71
N ASN A 553 -16.90 32.55 5.81
CA ASN A 553 -15.43 32.53 5.84
C ASN A 553 -14.84 31.32 6.59
N ASN A 554 -15.67 30.30 6.88
CA ASN A 554 -15.32 29.10 7.63
C ASN A 554 -14.77 29.35 9.06
N SER A 555 -15.04 30.55 9.60
CA SER A 555 -14.61 30.99 10.93
C SER A 555 -15.76 31.58 11.73
N ALA A 556 -16.53 32.52 11.16
CA ALA A 556 -17.73 33.06 11.77
C ALA A 556 -18.82 31.97 11.88
N THR A 557 -19.52 31.95 13.01
CA THR A 557 -20.50 30.92 13.32
C THR A 557 -21.90 31.49 13.45
N ASN A 558 -22.87 30.76 12.88
CA ASN A 558 -24.26 30.86 13.28
C ASN A 558 -24.51 29.92 14.47
N ALA A 559 -25.55 30.17 15.26
CA ALA A 559 -25.90 29.35 16.41
C ALA A 559 -27.39 29.04 16.41
N ALA A 560 -27.74 27.83 16.85
CA ALA A 560 -29.12 27.41 17.04
C ALA A 560 -29.28 26.74 18.41
N GLN A 561 -30.51 26.80 18.92
CA GLN A 561 -30.89 26.25 20.21
C GLN A 561 -32.14 25.38 20.06
N ALA A 562 -32.10 24.18 20.63
CA ALA A 562 -33.21 23.26 20.70
C ALA A 562 -33.79 23.27 22.11
N LEU A 563 -35.10 23.48 22.22
CA LEU A 563 -35.89 23.25 23.44
C LEU A 563 -36.56 21.89 23.33
N VAL A 564 -36.27 21.00 24.28
CA VAL A 564 -36.84 19.66 24.38
C VAL A 564 -37.82 19.63 25.55
N THR A 565 -39.07 19.27 25.27
CA THR A 565 -40.13 19.18 26.30
C THR A 565 -40.83 17.82 26.30
N ASP A 566 -41.35 17.45 27.46
CA ASP A 566 -42.17 16.25 27.63
C ASP A 566 -43.61 16.46 27.13
N GLY A 567 -44.47 15.44 27.30
CA GLY A 567 -45.88 15.46 26.90
C GLY A 567 -46.74 16.52 27.60
N ASN A 568 -46.28 17.06 28.73
CA ASN A 568 -46.95 18.11 29.48
C ASN A 568 -46.39 19.52 29.18
N GLY A 569 -45.44 19.61 28.24
CA GLY A 569 -44.76 20.86 27.89
C GLY A 569 -43.70 21.30 28.90
N GLN A 570 -43.29 20.43 29.84
CA GLN A 570 -42.23 20.73 30.79
C GLN A 570 -40.85 20.53 30.15
N PRO A 571 -39.87 21.40 30.43
CA PRO A 571 -38.52 21.26 29.90
C PRO A 571 -37.84 19.99 30.42
N MET A 572 -37.22 19.24 29.52
CA MET A 572 -36.53 17.99 29.87
C MET A 572 -35.03 18.22 30.01
N ALA A 573 -34.53 18.18 31.24
CA ALA A 573 -33.09 18.21 31.49
C ALA A 573 -32.41 16.88 31.13
N ASN A 574 -31.13 16.94 30.73
CA ASN A 574 -30.29 15.80 30.39
C ASN A 574 -30.80 14.95 29.19
N ALA A 575 -31.74 15.47 28.39
CA ALA A 575 -32.14 14.85 27.14
C ALA A 575 -31.00 14.97 26.11
N SER A 576 -30.67 13.87 25.44
CA SER A 576 -29.64 13.86 24.39
C SER A 576 -30.19 14.40 23.09
N VAL A 577 -29.57 15.46 22.56
CA VAL A 577 -29.92 16.11 21.29
C VAL A 577 -28.81 15.89 20.27
N THR A 578 -29.14 15.25 19.15
CA THR A 578 -28.21 15.04 18.03
C THR A 578 -28.52 16.03 16.91
N TRP A 579 -27.50 16.81 16.55
CA TRP A 579 -27.56 17.88 15.57
C TRP A 579 -27.05 17.41 14.20
N SER A 580 -27.70 17.90 13.16
CA SER A 580 -27.23 17.76 11.78
C SER A 580 -27.51 19.03 10.99
N ILE A 581 -26.78 19.19 9.87
CA ILE A 581 -27.01 20.25 8.90
C ILE A 581 -27.51 19.59 7.61
N SER A 582 -28.50 20.21 6.98
CA SER A 582 -28.97 19.83 5.65
C SER A 582 -29.08 21.05 4.74
N GLY A 583 -29.08 20.81 3.43
CA GLY A 583 -29.19 21.86 2.40
C GLY A 583 -27.87 22.53 2.00
N SER A 584 -26.73 22.08 2.50
CA SER A 584 -25.39 22.55 2.11
C SER A 584 -24.39 21.40 2.07
N ALA A 585 -23.42 21.47 1.15
CA ALA A 585 -22.30 20.53 1.06
C ALA A 585 -21.06 21.01 1.84
N THR A 586 -21.01 22.29 2.23
CA THR A 586 -19.82 22.93 2.83
C THR A 586 -20.03 23.34 4.28
N ALA A 587 -21.28 23.48 4.72
CA ALA A 587 -21.61 23.77 6.10
C ALA A 587 -21.22 22.64 7.05
N SER A 588 -20.67 23.00 8.21
CA SER A 588 -20.21 22.05 9.21
C SER A 588 -20.52 22.50 10.63
N LEU A 589 -20.70 21.53 11.54
CA LEU A 589 -20.81 21.80 12.96
C LEU A 589 -19.45 22.27 13.49
N SER A 590 -19.43 23.34 14.27
CA SER A 590 -18.24 23.84 14.97
C SER A 590 -18.22 23.47 16.45
N SER A 591 -19.31 22.90 16.96
CA SER A 591 -19.45 22.30 18.30
C SER A 591 -19.78 20.80 18.20
N ALA A 592 -19.85 20.11 19.34
CA ALA A 592 -20.18 18.69 19.40
C ALA A 592 -21.55 18.39 18.73
N ALA A 593 -21.61 17.28 17.98
CA ALA A 593 -22.82 16.85 17.27
C ALA A 593 -23.91 16.34 18.21
N THR A 594 -23.55 15.89 19.41
CA THR A 594 -24.50 15.47 20.43
C THR A 594 -24.30 16.31 21.69
N VAL A 595 -25.38 16.94 22.15
CA VAL A 595 -25.40 17.86 23.31
C VAL A 595 -26.54 17.45 24.22
N THR A 596 -26.29 17.39 25.53
CA THR A 596 -27.35 17.17 26.53
C THR A 596 -28.02 18.48 26.90
N THR A 597 -29.33 18.45 27.10
CA THR A 597 -30.08 19.63 27.54
C THR A 597 -29.77 20.02 28.97
N ASN A 598 -29.79 21.32 29.27
CA ASN A 598 -29.67 21.85 30.63
C ASN A 598 -30.99 21.74 31.43
N ALA A 599 -31.03 22.28 32.65
CA ALA A 599 -32.22 22.27 33.52
C ALA A 599 -33.47 22.91 32.89
N GLN A 600 -33.29 23.78 31.89
CA GLN A 600 -34.34 24.46 31.13
C GLN A 600 -34.69 23.73 29.82
N GLY A 601 -34.19 22.51 29.61
CA GLY A 601 -34.49 21.72 28.41
C GLY A 601 -33.77 22.20 27.16
N MET A 602 -32.73 23.03 27.30
CA MET A 602 -32.05 23.67 26.18
C MET A 602 -30.73 23.00 25.81
N ALA A 603 -30.52 22.75 24.51
CA ALA A 603 -29.25 22.36 23.91
C ALA A 603 -28.87 23.36 22.83
N THR A 604 -27.58 23.70 22.69
CA THR A 604 -27.10 24.69 21.70
C THR A 604 -26.06 24.08 20.78
N VAL A 605 -26.07 24.51 19.51
CA VAL A 605 -25.06 24.14 18.51
C VAL A 605 -24.57 25.38 17.78
N THR A 606 -23.31 25.36 17.37
CA THR A 606 -22.75 26.36 16.46
C THR A 606 -22.39 25.72 15.13
N VAL A 607 -22.66 26.44 14.04
CA VAL A 607 -22.41 25.99 12.66
C VAL A 607 -21.60 27.03 11.92
N LYS A 608 -20.70 26.60 11.04
CA LYS A 608 -19.87 27.46 10.19
C LYS A 608 -19.96 26.99 8.74
N ASP A 609 -19.71 27.91 7.81
CA ASP A 609 -19.73 27.62 6.38
C ASP A 609 -18.72 28.49 5.63
N SER A 610 -18.32 28.03 4.45
CA SER A 610 -17.43 28.70 3.50
C SER A 610 -18.17 29.26 2.28
N VAL A 611 -19.47 28.97 2.15
CA VAL A 611 -20.33 29.44 1.07
C VAL A 611 -21.43 30.33 1.64
N ALA A 612 -21.72 31.44 0.97
CA ALA A 612 -22.83 32.31 1.33
C ALA A 612 -24.13 31.68 0.84
N GLU A 613 -24.87 31.06 1.76
CA GLU A 613 -26.12 30.36 1.46
C GLU A 613 -27.02 30.26 2.69
N THR A 614 -28.24 29.73 2.53
CA THR A 614 -29.13 29.40 3.66
C THR A 614 -29.08 27.91 3.94
N VAL A 615 -28.75 27.53 5.17
CA VAL A 615 -28.63 26.15 5.62
C VAL A 615 -29.74 25.81 6.62
N THR A 616 -30.12 24.53 6.70
CA THR A 616 -31.09 24.04 7.68
C THR A 616 -30.37 23.29 8.79
N ILE A 617 -30.57 23.73 10.04
CA ILE A 617 -30.03 23.09 11.23
C ILE A 617 -31.14 22.24 11.84
N VAL A 618 -30.89 20.95 12.01
CA VAL A 618 -31.86 19.97 12.51
C VAL A 618 -31.39 19.45 13.87
N ALA A 619 -32.30 19.39 14.84
CA ALA A 619 -32.07 18.78 16.14
C ALA A 619 -32.99 17.57 16.31
N ASN A 620 -32.44 16.45 16.77
CA ASN A 620 -33.17 15.20 16.99
C ASN A 620 -33.02 14.75 18.44
N ALA A 621 -34.13 14.48 19.13
CA ALA A 621 -34.13 13.96 20.49
C ALA A 621 -35.33 13.03 20.71
N GLY A 622 -35.11 11.85 21.29
CA GLY A 622 -36.18 10.89 21.63
C GLY A 622 -37.12 10.52 20.45
N GLY A 623 -36.58 10.43 19.23
CA GLY A 623 -37.37 10.12 18.03
C GLY A 623 -38.19 11.28 17.46
N LYS A 624 -38.11 12.48 18.05
CA LYS A 624 -38.70 13.73 17.55
C LYS A 624 -37.61 14.63 16.95
N SER A 625 -38.01 15.48 16.02
CA SER A 625 -37.10 16.44 15.39
C SER A 625 -37.72 17.83 15.28
N GLY A 626 -36.84 18.82 15.31
CA GLY A 626 -37.16 20.20 14.99
C GLY A 626 -36.07 20.78 14.11
N SER A 627 -36.36 21.86 13.40
CA SER A 627 -35.39 22.53 12.54
C SER A 627 -35.55 24.04 12.54
N SER A 628 -34.47 24.73 12.19
CA SER A 628 -34.46 26.17 11.92
C SER A 628 -33.47 26.48 10.80
N SER A 629 -33.61 27.62 10.16
CA SER A 629 -32.72 28.05 9.08
C SER A 629 -31.68 29.04 9.60
N ALA A 630 -30.45 28.96 9.09
CA ALA A 630 -29.40 29.94 9.30
C ALA A 630 -28.87 30.42 7.94
N ILE A 631 -28.63 31.71 7.82
CA ILE A 631 -28.14 32.38 6.62
C ILE A 631 -26.66 32.68 6.85
N PHE A 632 -25.81 32.26 5.91
CA PHE A 632 -24.44 32.72 5.78
C PHE A 632 -24.39 33.83 4.74
N THR A 633 -23.80 34.96 5.11
CA THR A 633 -23.70 36.12 4.22
C THR A 633 -22.33 36.18 3.55
N GLN A 634 -22.30 36.72 2.34
CA GLN A 634 -21.04 36.90 1.61
C GLN A 634 -20.18 37.95 2.33
N THR A 635 -18.89 37.65 2.52
CA THR A 635 -17.93 38.64 2.99
C THR A 635 -17.75 39.72 1.92
N ALA A 636 -18.04 40.99 2.26
CA ALA A 636 -17.92 42.10 1.33
C ALA A 636 -16.44 42.32 0.93
N ALA A 637 -16.18 42.33 -0.38
CA ALA A 637 -14.88 42.76 -0.90
C ALA A 637 -14.85 44.29 -0.89
N THR A 638 -13.83 44.88 -0.27
CA THR A 638 -13.66 46.34 -0.20
C THR A 638 -12.57 46.83 -1.13
N ASN A 639 -11.53 46.01 -1.36
CA ASN A 639 -10.39 46.39 -2.19
C ASN A 639 -9.92 45.23 -3.07
N ILE A 640 -9.50 45.54 -4.31
CA ILE A 640 -8.85 44.61 -5.23
C ILE A 640 -7.53 45.22 -5.70
N LEU A 641 -6.42 44.59 -5.33
CA LEU A 641 -5.10 44.97 -5.82
C LEU A 641 -4.70 44.05 -6.99
N LEU A 642 -4.47 44.62 -8.18
CA LEU A 642 -3.94 43.86 -9.31
C LEU A 642 -2.42 43.95 -9.35
N THR A 643 -1.76 42.81 -9.50
CA THR A 643 -0.31 42.69 -9.69
C THR A 643 -0.05 41.95 -10.98
N VAL A 644 0.76 42.53 -11.88
CA VAL A 644 1.20 41.86 -13.10
C VAL A 644 2.33 40.90 -12.74
N GLN A 645 2.07 39.60 -12.89
CA GLN A 645 3.03 38.53 -12.57
C GLN A 645 3.93 38.24 -13.77
N GLN A 646 3.39 38.36 -14.98
CA GLN A 646 4.12 38.18 -16.23
C GLN A 646 3.69 39.24 -17.23
N ASN A 647 4.67 39.95 -17.78
CA ASN A 647 4.47 41.06 -18.72
C ASN A 647 5.41 40.92 -19.94
N ASN A 648 5.14 41.68 -21.00
CA ASN A 648 5.94 41.73 -22.23
C ASN A 648 5.99 40.40 -22.98
N ALA A 649 4.93 39.60 -22.93
CA ALA A 649 4.78 38.43 -23.78
C ALA A 649 4.78 38.80 -25.26
N THR A 650 5.32 37.92 -26.10
CA THR A 650 5.33 38.10 -27.55
C THR A 650 3.90 38.07 -28.10
N ALA A 651 3.57 38.98 -29.03
CA ALA A 651 2.28 39.05 -29.71
C ALA A 651 2.15 37.97 -30.82
N ASP A 652 2.23 36.69 -30.46
CA ASP A 652 2.16 35.54 -31.37
C ASP A 652 0.83 34.75 -31.24
N GLY A 653 -0.09 35.23 -30.41
CA GLY A 653 -1.37 34.59 -30.08
C GLY A 653 -1.28 33.48 -29.04
N VAL A 654 -0.07 33.09 -28.62
CA VAL A 654 0.20 31.91 -27.77
C VAL A 654 0.91 32.29 -26.46
N SER A 655 1.93 33.14 -26.53
CA SER A 655 2.67 33.66 -25.39
C SER A 655 1.71 34.47 -24.49
N THR A 656 1.76 34.22 -23.19
CA THR A 656 0.79 34.79 -22.24
C THR A 656 1.42 35.79 -21.29
N ASN A 657 0.68 36.86 -21.02
CA ASN A 657 0.83 37.68 -19.83
C ASN A 657 -0.06 37.11 -18.72
N ALA A 658 0.27 37.41 -17.46
CA ALA A 658 -0.47 36.93 -16.30
C ALA A 658 -0.67 38.05 -15.28
N VAL A 659 -1.91 38.21 -14.81
CA VAL A 659 -2.32 39.23 -13.84
C VAL A 659 -3.00 38.54 -12.66
N GLN A 660 -2.68 38.98 -11.46
CA GLN A 660 -3.23 38.44 -10.22
C GLN A 660 -4.02 39.53 -9.50
N ALA A 661 -5.24 39.22 -9.08
CA ALA A 661 -6.07 40.07 -8.23
C ALA A 661 -6.03 39.54 -6.80
N LYS A 662 -5.65 40.40 -5.85
CA LYS A 662 -5.79 40.16 -4.41
C LYS A 662 -6.99 40.92 -3.88
N VAL A 663 -8.02 40.18 -3.49
CA VAL A 663 -9.27 40.69 -2.93
C VAL A 663 -9.19 40.70 -1.42
N THR A 664 -9.46 41.86 -0.82
CA THR A 664 -9.42 42.06 0.63
C THR A 664 -10.68 42.76 1.13
N ASP A 665 -11.06 42.48 2.38
CA ASP A 665 -12.15 43.17 3.06
C ASP A 665 -11.70 44.53 3.62
N GLY A 666 -12.61 45.24 4.30
CA GLY A 666 -12.34 46.56 4.88
C GLY A 666 -11.30 46.56 6.01
N SER A 667 -10.93 45.39 6.55
CA SER A 667 -9.86 45.23 7.55
C SER A 667 -8.50 44.86 6.92
N GLY A 668 -8.45 44.69 5.59
CA GLY A 668 -7.27 44.26 4.84
C GLY A 668 -7.04 42.75 4.86
N GLN A 669 -7.98 41.96 5.38
CA GLN A 669 -7.89 40.51 5.38
C GLN A 669 -8.29 39.93 4.02
N PRO A 670 -7.65 38.84 3.56
CA PRO A 670 -7.97 38.22 2.29
C PRO A 670 -9.40 37.64 2.28
N VAL A 671 -10.15 37.90 1.21
CA VAL A 671 -11.50 37.36 1.05
C VAL A 671 -11.45 36.14 0.13
N ALA A 672 -11.53 34.96 0.72
CA ALA A 672 -11.56 33.69 0.00
C ALA A 672 -12.90 33.43 -0.71
N ASN A 673 -12.89 32.51 -1.68
CA ASN A 673 -14.07 32.03 -2.42
C ASN A 673 -14.93 33.14 -3.05
N THR A 674 -14.33 34.28 -3.35
CA THR A 674 -15.02 35.43 -3.94
C THR A 674 -14.83 35.41 -5.44
N ALA A 675 -15.94 35.40 -6.20
CA ALA A 675 -15.90 35.45 -7.65
C ALA A 675 -15.32 36.78 -8.13
N VAL A 676 -14.18 36.71 -8.82
CA VAL A 676 -13.54 37.83 -9.50
C VAL A 676 -13.89 37.74 -10.99
N SER A 677 -14.63 38.73 -11.48
CA SER A 677 -14.94 38.90 -12.90
C SER A 677 -13.94 39.82 -13.55
N TRP A 678 -13.32 39.32 -14.62
CA TRP A 678 -12.26 39.96 -15.38
C TRP A 678 -12.77 40.52 -16.69
N SER A 679 -12.21 41.65 -17.10
CA SER A 679 -12.43 42.25 -18.43
C SER A 679 -11.08 42.69 -19.01
N VAL A 680 -10.81 42.27 -20.24
CA VAL A 680 -9.58 42.60 -20.98
C VAL A 680 -9.94 43.56 -22.09
N GLY A 681 -9.23 44.68 -22.19
CA GLY A 681 -9.36 45.65 -23.29
C GLY A 681 -8.52 45.31 -24.51
N GLY A 682 -8.67 46.07 -25.59
CA GLY A 682 -7.92 45.87 -26.83
C GLY A 682 -8.34 44.60 -27.59
N SER A 683 -7.38 43.99 -28.29
CA SER A 683 -7.58 42.73 -29.04
C SER A 683 -7.09 41.48 -28.29
N ALA A 684 -6.44 41.66 -27.15
CA ALA A 684 -6.01 40.58 -26.26
C ALA A 684 -7.19 39.71 -25.77
N LYS A 685 -6.92 38.41 -25.63
CA LYS A 685 -7.91 37.40 -25.25
C LYS A 685 -7.48 36.70 -23.97
N ALA A 686 -8.43 36.55 -23.04
CA ALA A 686 -8.24 35.70 -21.88
C ALA A 686 -8.04 34.24 -22.33
N THR A 687 -6.98 33.60 -21.84
CA THR A 687 -6.69 32.17 -22.07
C THR A 687 -7.11 31.31 -20.88
N SER A 688 -7.40 31.92 -19.73
CA SER A 688 -8.08 31.31 -18.58
C SER A 688 -9.52 31.79 -18.46
N ALA A 689 -10.30 31.19 -17.54
CA ALA A 689 -11.66 31.63 -17.25
C ALA A 689 -11.70 33.11 -16.84
N VAL A 690 -12.70 33.85 -17.33
CA VAL A 690 -12.90 35.28 -17.04
C VAL A 690 -13.67 35.53 -15.74
N THR A 691 -14.17 34.46 -15.10
CA THR A 691 -14.69 34.51 -13.74
C THR A 691 -13.97 33.44 -12.92
N VAL A 692 -13.23 33.86 -11.91
CA VAL A 692 -12.40 32.97 -11.09
C VAL A 692 -12.62 33.30 -9.62
N ASN A 693 -12.89 32.28 -8.80
CA ASN A 693 -13.01 32.48 -7.36
C ASN A 693 -11.62 32.63 -6.73
N THR A 694 -11.51 33.53 -5.75
CA THR A 694 -10.29 33.67 -4.96
C THR A 694 -10.00 32.43 -4.12
N ASN A 695 -8.72 32.11 -3.95
CA ASN A 695 -8.27 31.07 -3.02
C ASN A 695 -8.30 31.57 -1.55
N ALA A 696 -7.81 30.76 -0.60
CA ALA A 696 -7.73 31.11 0.83
C ALA A 696 -6.98 32.42 1.13
N ASP A 697 -6.00 32.79 0.28
CA ASP A 697 -5.22 34.02 0.38
C ASP A 697 -5.88 35.23 -0.31
N GLY A 698 -7.12 35.08 -0.78
CA GLY A 698 -7.87 36.12 -1.48
C GLY A 698 -7.38 36.35 -2.90
N ILE A 699 -6.73 35.37 -3.52
CA ILE A 699 -6.06 35.51 -4.82
C ILE A 699 -6.85 34.85 -5.95
N ALA A 700 -7.07 35.59 -7.05
CA ALA A 700 -7.51 35.06 -8.34
C ALA A 700 -6.50 35.47 -9.43
N THR A 701 -6.30 34.63 -10.46
CA THR A 701 -5.33 34.88 -11.53
C THR A 701 -6.01 34.81 -12.89
N LEU A 702 -5.63 35.71 -13.79
CA LEU A 702 -6.01 35.74 -15.20
C LEU A 702 -4.76 35.62 -16.08
N SER A 703 -4.79 34.69 -17.02
CA SER A 703 -3.83 34.62 -18.12
C SER A 703 -4.48 35.12 -19.41
N LEU A 704 -3.71 35.84 -20.22
CA LEU A 704 -4.17 36.39 -21.49
C LEU A 704 -3.05 36.34 -22.55
N SER A 705 -3.42 36.08 -23.80
CA SER A 705 -2.54 36.15 -24.97
C SER A 705 -3.07 37.16 -25.97
N ASP A 706 -2.20 37.62 -26.87
CA ASP A 706 -2.57 38.51 -27.95
C ASP A 706 -1.75 38.17 -29.21
N SER A 707 -2.34 38.43 -30.38
CA SER A 707 -1.69 38.38 -31.68
C SER A 707 -1.27 39.77 -32.19
N VAL A 708 -1.65 40.84 -31.49
CA VAL A 708 -1.29 42.21 -31.81
C VAL A 708 -0.35 42.74 -30.72
N ALA A 709 0.73 43.42 -31.14
CA ALA A 709 1.61 44.09 -30.21
C ALA A 709 0.98 45.40 -29.75
N GLU A 710 0.45 45.41 -28.53
CA GLU A 710 -0.21 46.57 -27.93
C GLU A 710 -0.12 46.53 -26.40
N SER A 711 -0.50 47.64 -25.74
CA SER A 711 -0.72 47.64 -24.29
C SER A 711 -2.22 47.62 -24.01
N VAL A 712 -2.66 46.65 -23.22
CA VAL A 712 -4.08 46.44 -22.90
C VAL A 712 -4.35 46.61 -21.42
N SER A 713 -5.50 47.22 -21.10
CA SER A 713 -6.00 47.32 -19.72
C SER A 713 -6.68 46.02 -19.31
N VAL A 714 -6.32 45.50 -18.14
CA VAL A 714 -6.97 44.37 -17.48
C VAL A 714 -7.70 44.88 -16.24
N ASN A 715 -9.00 44.71 -16.21
CA ASN A 715 -9.86 45.11 -15.10
C ASN A 715 -10.36 43.88 -14.36
N ALA A 716 -10.40 43.93 -13.03
CA ALA A 716 -11.00 42.91 -12.19
C ALA A 716 -12.07 43.55 -11.30
N SER A 717 -13.17 42.84 -11.08
CA SER A 717 -14.26 43.28 -10.22
C SER A 717 -14.76 42.12 -9.35
N ALA A 718 -15.07 42.42 -8.10
CA ALA A 718 -15.57 41.44 -7.13
C ALA A 718 -16.41 42.17 -6.09
N ASN A 719 -17.70 41.80 -5.97
CA ASN A 719 -18.63 42.32 -4.95
C ASN A 719 -18.61 43.85 -4.78
N GLY A 720 -18.51 44.61 -5.89
CA GLY A 720 -18.51 46.07 -5.91
C GLY A 720 -17.13 46.73 -5.86
N ALA A 721 -16.08 46.03 -5.39
CA ALA A 721 -14.71 46.49 -5.51
C ALA A 721 -14.17 46.28 -6.93
N GLN A 722 -13.29 47.17 -7.38
CA GLN A 722 -12.65 47.10 -8.70
C GLN A 722 -11.16 47.38 -8.59
N GLY A 723 -10.40 46.84 -9.54
CA GLY A 723 -9.00 47.20 -9.75
C GLY A 723 -8.61 47.09 -11.22
N GLN A 724 -7.54 47.78 -11.60
CA GLN A 724 -7.04 47.84 -12.96
C GLN A 724 -5.51 47.66 -12.98
N ALA A 725 -5.01 46.97 -14.00
CA ALA A 725 -3.60 46.91 -14.36
C ALA A 725 -3.45 47.04 -15.88
N THR A 726 -2.25 47.35 -16.35
CA THR A 726 -1.92 47.36 -17.79
C THR A 726 -0.87 46.29 -18.06
N VAL A 727 -1.08 45.49 -19.10
CA VAL A 727 -0.06 44.56 -19.61
C VAL A 727 0.28 44.91 -21.05
N THR A 728 1.52 44.67 -21.44
CA THR A 728 2.07 44.99 -22.76
C THR A 728 2.43 43.70 -23.47
N PHE A 729 2.05 43.60 -24.75
CA PHE A 729 2.51 42.57 -25.66
C PHE A 729 3.54 43.16 -26.62
N VAL A 730 4.68 42.51 -26.75
CA VAL A 730 5.79 42.97 -27.61
C VAL A 730 5.73 42.29 -28.98
N PRO A 731 6.19 42.95 -30.06
CA PRO A 731 6.14 42.35 -31.38
C PRO A 731 6.99 41.08 -31.54
N THR A 732 6.57 40.19 -32.43
CA THR A 732 7.36 39.01 -32.82
C THR A 732 8.49 39.40 -33.77
N ILE A 733 9.72 39.02 -33.44
CA ILE A 733 10.93 39.30 -34.24
C ILE A 733 11.41 38.00 -34.90
N SER A 734 11.64 38.03 -36.21
CA SER A 734 12.19 36.91 -36.99
C SER A 734 13.60 37.16 -37.49
N SER A 735 13.92 38.41 -37.85
CA SER A 735 15.22 38.75 -38.43
C SER A 735 15.73 40.09 -37.93
N VAL A 736 17.04 40.16 -37.76
CA VAL A 736 17.79 41.39 -37.53
C VAL A 736 18.87 41.45 -38.60
N PHE A 737 18.70 42.31 -39.59
CA PHE A 737 19.69 42.52 -40.65
C PHE A 737 20.50 43.77 -40.36
N VAL A 738 21.83 43.62 -40.25
CA VAL A 738 22.74 44.75 -40.02
C VAL A 738 23.51 45.06 -41.29
N ALA A 739 23.51 46.32 -41.70
CA ALA A 739 24.27 46.82 -42.83
C ALA A 739 25.13 48.01 -42.41
N VAL A 740 26.29 48.15 -43.04
CA VAL A 740 27.11 49.37 -42.93
C VAL A 740 26.56 50.39 -43.91
N THR A 741 26.15 51.56 -43.40
CA THR A 741 25.61 52.67 -44.21
C THR A 741 26.65 53.76 -44.46
N ALA A 742 27.68 53.86 -43.62
CA ALA A 742 28.87 54.68 -43.87
C ALA A 742 30.11 53.89 -43.40
N ASN A 743 31.10 53.75 -44.28
CA ASN A 743 32.30 52.93 -44.09
C ASN A 743 33.56 53.70 -44.48
N ASN A 744 34.74 53.20 -44.08
CA ASN A 744 36.06 53.72 -44.44
C ASN A 744 36.38 55.10 -43.84
N ALA A 745 35.77 55.44 -42.70
CA ALA A 745 36.16 56.61 -41.90
C ALA A 745 37.64 56.56 -41.49
N LEU A 746 38.26 57.73 -41.29
CA LEU A 746 39.64 57.81 -40.77
C LEU A 746 39.67 57.46 -39.27
N ALA A 747 40.74 56.80 -38.84
CA ALA A 747 41.01 56.50 -37.43
C ALA A 747 41.54 57.74 -36.68
N ASP A 748 40.80 58.85 -36.71
CA ASP A 748 41.17 60.15 -36.12
C ASP A 748 40.40 60.49 -34.83
N GLY A 749 39.57 59.56 -34.34
CA GLY A 749 38.70 59.73 -33.16
C GLY A 749 37.45 60.58 -33.39
N SER A 750 37.19 61.05 -34.62
CA SER A 750 36.10 61.97 -34.96
C SER A 750 35.30 61.58 -36.20
N SER A 751 35.94 60.96 -37.19
CA SER A 751 35.33 60.45 -38.41
C SER A 751 34.44 59.24 -38.09
N VAL A 752 33.22 59.22 -38.63
CA VAL A 752 32.16 58.30 -38.20
C VAL A 752 31.90 57.20 -39.23
N ASN A 753 31.90 55.95 -38.77
CA ASN A 753 31.25 54.84 -39.46
C ASN A 753 29.84 54.64 -38.90
N THR A 754 28.87 54.28 -39.75
CA THR A 754 27.47 54.11 -39.32
C THR A 754 26.92 52.75 -39.76
N PHE A 755 26.15 52.13 -38.87
CA PHE A 755 25.42 50.88 -39.05
C PHE A 755 23.92 51.12 -38.98
N ARG A 756 23.19 50.27 -39.69
CA ARG A 756 21.72 50.21 -39.69
C ARG A 756 21.29 48.78 -39.40
N ALA A 757 20.59 48.57 -38.30
CA ALA A 757 19.85 47.34 -38.03
C ALA A 757 18.41 47.50 -38.54
N THR A 758 17.93 46.54 -39.33
CA THR A 758 16.54 46.44 -39.76
C THR A 758 15.94 45.20 -39.12
N VAL A 759 14.94 45.38 -38.28
CA VAL A 759 14.25 44.31 -37.55
C VAL A 759 12.93 44.01 -38.23
N THR A 760 12.71 42.75 -38.58
CA THR A 760 11.46 42.31 -39.21
C THR A 760 10.80 41.17 -38.46
N SER A 761 9.48 41.06 -38.65
CA SER A 761 8.62 40.01 -38.11
C SER A 761 8.63 38.77 -39.00
N PRO A 762 8.06 37.63 -38.58
CA PRO A 762 8.00 36.41 -39.41
C PRO A 762 7.33 36.59 -40.78
N SER A 763 6.42 37.56 -40.93
CA SER A 763 5.78 37.91 -42.21
C SER A 763 6.64 38.83 -43.10
N GLY A 764 7.86 39.15 -42.67
CA GLY A 764 8.79 40.05 -43.37
C GLY A 764 8.50 41.54 -43.19
N GLN A 765 7.48 41.91 -42.40
CA GLN A 765 7.15 43.32 -42.14
C GLN A 765 8.09 43.96 -41.11
N PRO A 766 8.41 45.26 -41.25
CA PRO A 766 9.24 45.98 -40.28
C PRO A 766 8.58 46.02 -38.90
N VAL A 767 9.40 45.85 -37.85
CA VAL A 767 8.93 45.85 -36.46
C VAL A 767 9.29 47.17 -35.81
N ALA A 768 8.32 48.05 -35.63
CA ALA A 768 8.51 49.32 -34.92
C ALA A 768 8.64 49.12 -33.39
N ASN A 769 9.35 50.03 -32.73
CA ASN A 769 9.58 50.05 -31.28
C ASN A 769 10.25 48.78 -30.70
N ALA A 770 10.88 47.95 -31.54
CA ALA A 770 11.69 46.84 -31.08
C ALA A 770 12.96 47.38 -30.40
N SER A 771 13.26 46.91 -29.20
CA SER A 771 14.50 47.22 -28.51
C SER A 771 15.68 46.50 -29.19
N VAL A 772 16.70 47.25 -29.57
CA VAL A 772 17.94 46.80 -30.20
C VAL A 772 19.11 47.16 -29.30
N ALA A 773 19.85 46.14 -28.86
CA ALA A 773 21.09 46.29 -28.10
C ALA A 773 22.29 46.05 -29.02
N TRP A 774 23.23 46.98 -29.04
CA TRP A 774 24.45 46.95 -29.85
C TRP A 774 25.68 46.58 -29.03
N SER A 775 26.60 45.84 -29.63
CA SER A 775 27.94 45.57 -29.09
C SER A 775 29.00 45.72 -30.18
N LEU A 776 30.20 46.16 -29.80
CA LEU A 776 31.34 46.37 -30.70
C LEU A 776 32.44 45.34 -30.43
N SER A 777 33.15 44.92 -31.48
CA SER A 777 34.28 43.98 -31.36
C SER A 777 35.61 44.62 -30.93
N SER A 778 35.70 45.95 -30.98
CA SER A 778 36.90 46.73 -30.60
C SER A 778 36.71 47.42 -29.25
N THR A 779 37.81 47.59 -28.53
CA THR A 779 37.88 48.36 -27.27
C THR A 779 38.33 49.81 -27.48
N THR A 780 38.83 50.16 -28.66
CA THR A 780 39.22 51.53 -29.04
C THR A 780 38.12 52.25 -29.82
N ALA A 781 37.19 51.49 -30.43
CA ALA A 781 35.97 52.01 -31.02
C ALA A 781 35.01 52.54 -29.95
N SER A 782 34.49 53.75 -30.17
CA SER A 782 33.53 54.42 -29.30
C SER A 782 32.25 54.74 -30.05
N ALA A 783 31.10 54.38 -29.47
CA ALA A 783 29.79 54.73 -30.01
C ALA A 783 29.44 56.19 -29.76
N THR A 784 29.01 56.90 -30.81
CA THR A 784 28.53 58.29 -30.73
C THR A 784 27.01 58.37 -30.61
N THR A 785 26.30 57.27 -30.85
CA THR A 785 24.88 57.08 -30.52
C THR A 785 24.69 56.03 -29.42
N ALA A 786 23.51 55.98 -28.81
CA ALA A 786 23.22 55.02 -27.74
C ALA A 786 23.37 53.56 -28.22
N LEU A 787 24.04 52.73 -27.42
CA LEU A 787 24.16 51.29 -27.67
C LEU A 787 22.83 50.54 -27.43
N ASN A 788 21.86 51.18 -26.78
CA ASN A 788 20.49 50.67 -26.72
C ASN A 788 19.58 51.65 -27.48
N ALA A 789 18.92 51.16 -28.52
CA ALA A 789 18.04 51.95 -29.37
C ALA A 789 16.72 51.21 -29.59
N THR A 790 15.65 51.94 -29.90
CA THR A 790 14.39 51.34 -30.38
C THR A 790 14.27 51.55 -31.87
N THR A 791 13.70 50.58 -32.58
CA THR A 791 13.42 50.76 -34.00
C THR A 791 12.34 51.80 -34.25
N ASP A 792 12.47 52.55 -35.34
CA ASP A 792 11.45 53.48 -35.82
C ASP A 792 10.26 52.75 -36.50
N ALA A 793 9.31 53.50 -37.06
CA ALA A 793 8.17 52.96 -37.80
C ALA A 793 8.55 52.07 -39.01
N SER A 794 9.77 52.20 -39.52
CA SER A 794 10.32 51.39 -40.61
C SER A 794 11.13 50.18 -40.11
N GLY A 795 11.11 49.90 -38.80
CA GLY A 795 11.83 48.79 -38.20
C GLY A 795 13.33 49.02 -38.11
N VAL A 796 13.78 50.27 -38.14
CA VAL A 796 15.21 50.62 -38.24
C VAL A 796 15.75 51.18 -36.93
N ALA A 797 16.91 50.68 -36.50
CA ALA A 797 17.75 51.28 -35.48
C ALA A 797 19.15 51.57 -36.06
N THR A 798 19.75 52.70 -35.71
CA THR A 798 21.07 53.11 -36.21
C THR A 798 22.11 53.14 -35.09
N LEU A 799 23.36 52.85 -35.45
CA LEU A 799 24.52 52.99 -34.58
C LEU A 799 25.63 53.73 -35.32
N SER A 800 26.13 54.82 -34.75
CA SER A 800 27.31 55.53 -35.24
C SER A 800 28.49 55.31 -34.29
N ILE A 801 29.68 55.09 -34.86
CA ILE A 801 30.91 54.84 -34.10
C ILE A 801 32.08 55.65 -34.67
N THR A 802 33.04 55.95 -33.82
CA THR A 802 34.34 56.58 -34.11
C THR A 802 35.46 55.70 -33.56
N ASP A 803 36.67 55.79 -34.10
CA ASP A 803 37.83 55.05 -33.60
C ASP A 803 39.12 55.88 -33.74
N THR A 804 40.12 55.57 -32.92
CA THR A 804 41.47 56.15 -32.97
C THR A 804 42.51 55.19 -33.55
N VAL A 805 42.12 53.93 -33.77
CA VAL A 805 42.99 52.88 -34.35
C VAL A 805 42.45 52.49 -35.72
N ALA A 806 43.36 52.36 -36.70
CA ALA A 806 43.02 51.85 -38.02
C ALA A 806 42.81 50.33 -37.93
N GLU A 807 41.56 49.90 -37.94
CA GLU A 807 41.17 48.50 -37.81
C GLU A 807 39.78 48.21 -38.41
N SER A 808 39.33 46.95 -38.38
CA SER A 808 37.96 46.58 -38.72
C SER A 808 37.14 46.34 -37.45
N VAL A 809 36.05 47.09 -37.28
CA VAL A 809 35.16 47.02 -36.12
C VAL A 809 33.85 46.37 -36.54
N THR A 810 33.52 45.24 -35.91
CA THR A 810 32.24 44.55 -36.07
C THR A 810 31.22 45.09 -35.06
N ALA A 811 30.07 45.55 -35.56
CA ALA A 811 28.91 45.90 -34.74
C ALA A 811 27.86 44.79 -34.81
N THR A 812 27.47 44.27 -33.66
CA THR A 812 26.39 43.27 -33.52
C THR A 812 25.17 43.94 -32.93
N ALA A 813 24.01 43.82 -33.60
CA ALA A 813 22.73 44.30 -33.09
C ALA A 813 21.86 43.11 -32.70
N LYS A 814 21.29 43.15 -31.49
CA LYS A 814 20.40 42.11 -30.96
C LYS A 814 19.03 42.69 -30.65
N ALA A 815 17.97 42.09 -31.19
CA ALA A 815 16.59 42.44 -30.92
C ALA A 815 15.82 41.18 -30.51
N GLY A 816 15.30 41.16 -29.27
CA GLY A 816 14.79 39.92 -28.67
C GLY A 816 15.87 38.84 -28.60
N ASN A 817 15.59 37.67 -29.17
CA ASN A 817 16.54 36.54 -29.26
C ASN A 817 17.29 36.46 -30.60
N VAL A 818 17.06 37.40 -31.51
CA VAL A 818 17.65 37.40 -32.85
C VAL A 818 18.76 38.45 -32.91
N GLN A 819 19.85 38.14 -33.60
CA GLN A 819 20.97 39.05 -33.79
C GLN A 819 21.45 39.07 -35.24
N GLY A 820 21.98 40.22 -35.66
CA GLY A 820 22.71 40.40 -36.91
C GLY A 820 24.00 41.18 -36.66
N GLN A 821 24.92 41.14 -37.61
CA GLN A 821 26.20 41.85 -37.48
C GLN A 821 26.74 42.29 -38.84
N ALA A 822 27.52 43.36 -38.83
CA ALA A 822 28.32 43.80 -39.98
C ALA A 822 29.65 44.41 -39.48
N ALA A 823 30.65 44.46 -40.34
CA ALA A 823 31.96 45.05 -40.04
C ALA A 823 32.23 46.28 -40.90
N ALA A 824 32.68 47.36 -40.26
CA ALA A 824 33.16 48.58 -40.92
C ALA A 824 34.67 48.73 -40.68
N THR A 825 35.39 49.31 -41.64
CA THR A 825 36.82 49.52 -41.60
C THR A 825 37.12 51.00 -41.28
N PHE A 826 38.08 51.23 -40.38
CA PHE A 826 38.72 52.51 -40.17
C PHE A 826 40.07 52.55 -40.88
N ASN A 827 40.26 53.52 -41.76
CA ASN A 827 41.51 53.72 -42.49
C ASN A 827 42.51 54.53 -41.64
N PRO A 828 43.82 54.37 -41.85
CA PRO A 828 44.83 55.21 -41.20
C PRO A 828 44.56 56.70 -41.45
N ALA A 829 44.58 57.51 -40.38
CA ALA A 829 44.61 58.96 -40.53
C ALA A 829 45.92 59.37 -41.22
N ALA A 830 45.84 60.14 -42.31
CA ALA A 830 47.01 60.62 -43.02
C ALA A 830 47.79 61.60 -42.12
N VAL A 831 49.09 61.35 -41.93
CA VAL A 831 49.97 62.30 -41.26
C VAL A 831 50.42 63.33 -42.31
N GLU A 832 49.89 64.54 -42.23
CA GLU A 832 50.23 65.65 -43.13
C GLU A 832 51.70 66.07 -42.96
N VAL A 833 52.51 65.83 -43.99
CA VAL A 833 53.90 66.32 -44.05
C VAL A 833 53.88 67.80 -44.44
N SER A 834 54.31 68.67 -43.53
CA SER A 834 54.42 70.10 -43.83
C SER A 834 55.76 70.43 -44.50
N SER A 835 56.86 69.88 -43.97
CA SER A 835 58.20 70.18 -44.44
C SER A 835 59.12 68.94 -44.49
N VAL A 836 60.07 68.96 -45.43
CA VAL A 836 61.19 68.03 -45.51
C VAL A 836 62.46 68.87 -45.63
N THR A 837 63.36 68.77 -44.65
CA THR A 837 64.63 69.51 -44.64
C THR A 837 65.79 68.55 -44.77
N VAL A 838 66.71 68.79 -45.70
CA VAL A 838 67.89 67.93 -45.93
C VAL A 838 69.16 68.68 -45.50
N THR A 839 70.06 67.98 -44.80
CA THR A 839 71.39 68.45 -44.41
C THR A 839 72.45 67.42 -44.79
N VAL A 840 73.71 67.84 -44.92
CA VAL A 840 74.84 66.95 -45.25
C VAL A 840 75.90 67.04 -44.15
N PRO A 841 75.70 66.37 -43.00
CA PRO A 841 76.63 66.47 -41.87
C PRO A 841 78.02 65.88 -42.15
N GLY A 842 78.15 64.91 -43.07
CA GLY A 842 79.44 64.43 -43.56
C GLY A 842 79.65 64.86 -45.01
N ASN A 843 80.36 65.96 -45.25
CA ASN A 843 80.57 66.54 -46.58
C ASN A 843 82.07 66.66 -46.94
N ASN A 844 82.38 67.03 -48.19
CA ASN A 844 83.73 67.33 -48.69
C ASN A 844 84.70 66.14 -48.62
N GLN A 845 84.21 64.92 -48.82
CA GLN A 845 85.07 63.73 -48.86
C GLN A 845 85.87 63.64 -50.18
N PRO A 846 87.06 63.01 -50.21
CA PRO A 846 87.81 62.78 -51.44
C PRO A 846 87.04 61.93 -52.44
N SER A 847 87.16 62.21 -53.75
CA SER A 847 86.52 61.43 -54.82
C SER A 847 87.27 60.13 -55.17
N ASN A 848 87.60 59.32 -54.16
CA ASN A 848 88.42 58.11 -54.31
C ASN A 848 87.60 56.81 -54.39
N GLY A 849 86.27 56.89 -54.51
CA GLY A 849 85.35 55.75 -54.57
C GLY A 849 85.11 55.03 -53.23
N SER A 850 85.72 55.47 -52.12
CA SER A 850 85.59 54.80 -50.82
C SER A 850 85.16 55.73 -49.68
N ALA A 851 85.52 57.01 -49.72
CA ALA A 851 85.12 57.99 -48.72
C ALA A 851 83.63 58.37 -48.88
N THR A 852 82.87 58.40 -47.79
CA THR A 852 81.40 58.56 -47.83
C THR A 852 80.93 59.94 -47.38
N ASN A 853 80.19 60.63 -48.24
CA ASN A 853 79.35 61.73 -47.81
C ASN A 853 78.08 61.17 -47.14
N GLN A 854 77.53 61.89 -46.15
CA GLN A 854 76.33 61.52 -45.41
C GLN A 854 75.30 62.66 -45.43
N ALA A 855 74.09 62.36 -45.89
CA ALA A 855 72.93 63.24 -45.84
C ALA A 855 71.89 62.77 -44.82
N GLN A 856 71.16 63.71 -44.23
CA GLN A 856 70.05 63.47 -43.31
C GLN A 856 68.84 64.31 -43.69
N ALA A 857 67.66 63.70 -43.68
CA ALA A 857 66.40 64.39 -43.92
C ALA A 857 65.55 64.36 -42.64
N LEU A 858 65.07 65.53 -42.21
CA LEU A 858 64.11 65.69 -41.12
C LEU A 858 62.74 66.02 -41.71
N VAL A 859 61.72 65.25 -41.33
CA VAL A 859 60.34 65.42 -41.77
C VAL A 859 59.50 65.93 -40.61
N THR A 860 58.78 67.03 -40.80
CA THR A 860 57.98 67.67 -39.75
C THR A 860 56.56 68.01 -40.19
N ASP A 861 55.67 68.14 -39.21
CA ASP A 861 54.31 68.66 -39.38
C ASP A 861 54.28 70.21 -39.46
N ALA A 862 53.08 70.78 -39.53
CA ALA A 862 52.89 72.24 -39.62
C ALA A 862 53.40 73.01 -38.39
N ASN A 863 53.59 72.32 -37.26
CA ASN A 863 54.06 72.88 -36.00
C ASN A 863 55.57 72.64 -35.76
N ASN A 864 56.30 72.19 -36.79
CA ASN A 864 57.70 71.79 -36.73
C ASN A 864 57.99 70.60 -35.79
N GLN A 865 57.00 69.77 -35.48
CA GLN A 865 57.22 68.54 -34.72
C GLN A 865 57.71 67.42 -35.65
N PRO A 866 58.70 66.61 -35.22
CA PRO A 866 59.20 65.51 -36.02
C PRO A 866 58.15 64.43 -36.25
N LEU A 867 58.03 63.96 -37.49
CA LEU A 867 57.06 62.94 -37.89
C LEU A 867 57.73 61.58 -38.03
N ALA A 868 57.43 60.67 -37.11
CA ALA A 868 57.91 59.30 -37.13
C ALA A 868 57.18 58.42 -38.17
N ASN A 869 57.86 57.38 -38.66
CA ASN A 869 57.30 56.36 -39.56
C ASN A 869 56.76 56.91 -40.90
N VAL A 870 57.21 58.08 -41.33
CA VAL A 870 56.85 58.66 -42.63
C VAL A 870 57.74 58.07 -43.71
N GLN A 871 57.14 57.56 -44.79
CA GLN A 871 57.88 57.06 -45.95
C GLN A 871 58.60 58.21 -46.68
N LEU A 872 59.90 58.04 -46.88
CA LEU A 872 60.81 59.01 -47.48
C LEU A 872 61.63 58.36 -48.59
N VAL A 873 61.71 59.05 -49.73
CA VAL A 873 62.44 58.60 -50.92
C VAL A 873 63.60 59.54 -51.21
N TRP A 874 64.79 58.97 -51.36
CA TRP A 874 66.02 59.67 -51.72
C TRP A 874 66.26 59.66 -53.24
N ALA A 875 66.87 60.73 -53.75
CA ALA A 875 67.40 60.80 -55.10
C ALA A 875 68.71 61.60 -55.12
N LEU A 876 69.70 61.11 -55.88
CA LEU A 876 70.96 61.79 -56.14
C LEU A 876 70.98 62.30 -57.58
N THR A 877 71.60 63.46 -57.80
CA THR A 877 71.86 64.00 -59.15
C THR A 877 73.35 64.30 -59.27
N GLY A 878 74.03 63.53 -60.11
CA GLY A 878 75.49 63.45 -60.28
C GLY A 878 75.93 61.98 -60.47
N SER A 879 77.24 61.71 -60.47
CA SER A 879 77.81 60.36 -60.66
C SER A 879 78.00 59.55 -59.37
N ALA A 880 77.74 60.17 -58.21
CA ALA A 880 77.81 59.48 -56.93
C ALA A 880 76.92 58.24 -56.83
N THR A 881 77.48 57.21 -56.20
CA THR A 881 76.83 55.91 -55.98
C THR A 881 76.46 55.75 -54.51
N VAL A 882 75.22 55.32 -54.25
CA VAL A 882 74.74 55.05 -52.89
C VAL A 882 75.41 53.80 -52.34
N ASN A 883 75.76 53.81 -51.05
CA ASN A 883 76.31 52.62 -50.39
C ASN A 883 75.26 51.49 -50.40
N ALA A 884 75.66 50.27 -50.80
CA ALA A 884 74.78 49.12 -51.04
C ALA A 884 73.90 48.74 -49.82
N THR A 885 74.22 49.18 -48.62
CA THR A 885 73.44 48.91 -47.39
C THR A 885 72.36 49.95 -47.08
N THR A 886 72.28 51.08 -47.80
CA THR A 886 71.28 52.13 -47.57
C THR A 886 70.27 52.17 -48.71
N PRO A 887 69.02 51.69 -48.51
CA PRO A 887 67.99 51.76 -49.54
C PRO A 887 67.56 53.20 -49.82
N LEU A 888 67.23 53.50 -51.07
CA LEU A 888 66.72 54.81 -51.50
C LEU A 888 65.29 55.09 -51.03
N SER A 889 64.60 54.12 -50.44
CA SER A 889 63.28 54.28 -49.82
C SER A 889 63.35 53.76 -48.38
N VAL A 890 63.07 54.65 -47.43
CA VAL A 890 63.17 54.40 -45.98
C VAL A 890 62.02 55.09 -45.25
N THR A 891 61.72 54.67 -44.03
CA THR A 891 60.83 55.43 -43.13
C THR A 891 61.65 56.26 -42.16
N THR A 892 61.13 57.41 -41.77
CA THR A 892 61.73 58.22 -40.70
C THR A 892 61.68 57.48 -39.35
N ASP A 893 62.71 57.66 -38.54
CA ASP A 893 62.74 57.17 -37.16
C ASP A 893 61.82 57.98 -36.22
N ASN A 894 61.82 57.66 -34.93
CA ASN A 894 61.02 58.36 -33.92
C ASN A 894 61.36 59.85 -33.76
N ASN A 895 62.49 60.30 -34.29
CA ASN A 895 62.89 61.71 -34.31
C ASN A 895 62.58 62.37 -35.66
N GLY A 896 61.83 61.70 -36.54
CA GLY A 896 61.49 62.21 -37.87
C GLY A 896 62.66 62.22 -38.84
N ILE A 897 63.75 61.50 -38.56
CA ILE A 897 64.99 61.55 -39.35
C ILE A 897 65.14 60.30 -40.22
N ALA A 898 65.60 60.51 -41.46
CA ALA A 898 66.12 59.49 -42.36
C ALA A 898 67.57 59.83 -42.77
N THR A 899 68.43 58.83 -42.99
CA THR A 899 69.86 59.03 -43.30
C THR A 899 70.28 58.30 -44.57
N LEU A 900 71.07 58.95 -45.44
CA LEU A 900 71.66 58.40 -46.66
C LEU A 900 73.19 58.53 -46.64
N ARG A 901 73.91 57.50 -47.10
CA ARG A 901 75.38 57.54 -47.29
C ARG A 901 75.75 57.17 -48.73
N PHE A 902 76.68 57.90 -49.34
CA PHE A 902 77.05 57.74 -50.74
C PHE A 902 78.53 58.10 -50.98
N THR A 903 79.14 57.49 -52.00
CA THR A 903 80.55 57.65 -52.41
C THR A 903 80.63 58.14 -53.85
N ASP A 904 81.77 58.68 -54.26
CA ASP A 904 82.02 59.07 -55.65
C ASP A 904 83.50 58.88 -56.04
N THR A 905 83.75 58.67 -57.33
CA THR A 905 85.08 58.62 -57.97
C THR A 905 85.41 59.91 -58.72
N VAL A 906 84.44 60.82 -58.91
CA VAL A 906 84.62 62.10 -59.59
C VAL A 906 84.52 63.24 -58.57
N GLY A 907 85.46 64.19 -58.64
CA GLY A 907 85.39 65.42 -57.83
C GLY A 907 84.30 66.33 -58.39
N GLU A 908 83.11 66.31 -57.78
CA GLU A 908 81.97 67.11 -58.21
C GLU A 908 81.04 67.50 -57.05
N SER A 909 80.01 68.30 -57.34
CA SER A 909 78.95 68.61 -56.38
C SER A 909 77.66 67.85 -56.74
N ILE A 910 77.23 66.98 -55.83
CA ILE A 910 76.06 66.13 -55.90
C ILE A 910 74.87 66.80 -55.23
N THR A 911 73.73 66.84 -55.90
CA THR A 911 72.48 67.25 -55.25
C THR A 911 71.78 66.06 -54.64
N VAL A 912 71.57 66.09 -53.32
CA VAL A 912 70.81 65.09 -52.58
C VAL A 912 69.40 65.61 -52.36
N THR A 913 68.41 64.86 -52.82
CA THR A 913 66.99 65.15 -52.67
C THR A 913 66.32 64.12 -51.77
N ALA A 914 65.48 64.57 -50.84
CA ALA A 914 64.53 63.73 -50.11
C ALA A 914 63.09 64.18 -50.38
N THR A 915 62.19 63.21 -50.58
CA THR A 915 60.76 63.47 -50.83
C THR A 915 59.91 62.63 -49.87
N ALA A 916 58.98 63.27 -49.16
CA ALA A 916 58.03 62.62 -48.25
C ALA A 916 56.70 63.40 -48.24
N GLY A 917 55.56 62.70 -48.27
CA GLY A 917 54.22 63.32 -48.26
C GLY A 917 54.00 64.41 -49.32
N GLY A 918 54.61 64.27 -50.50
CA GLY A 918 54.53 65.26 -51.60
C GLY A 918 55.41 66.51 -51.41
N LYS A 919 56.12 66.64 -50.29
CA LYS A 919 57.08 67.72 -50.01
C LYS A 919 58.51 67.25 -50.32
N ARG A 920 59.38 68.20 -50.68
CA ARG A 920 60.77 67.94 -51.11
C ARG A 920 61.74 68.82 -50.34
N GLY A 921 62.83 68.21 -49.84
CA GLY A 921 64.01 68.90 -49.33
C GLY A 921 65.24 68.57 -50.18
N GLN A 922 66.19 69.51 -50.28
CA GLN A 922 67.42 69.31 -51.04
C GLN A 922 68.63 69.91 -50.31
N ALA A 923 69.79 69.28 -50.49
CA ALA A 923 71.07 69.82 -50.08
C ALA A 923 72.17 69.40 -51.08
N THR A 924 73.28 70.12 -51.09
CA THR A 924 74.44 69.82 -51.94
C THR A 924 75.54 69.19 -51.12
N ALA A 925 76.10 68.10 -51.62
CA ALA A 925 77.29 67.44 -51.09
C ALA A 925 78.41 67.50 -52.14
N THR A 926 79.64 67.82 -51.75
CA THR A 926 80.78 68.00 -52.66
C THR A 926 81.83 66.91 -52.41
N PHE A 927 82.43 66.42 -53.48
CA PHE A 927 83.62 65.57 -53.48
C PHE A 927 84.83 66.33 -54.06
N ILE A 928 86.03 66.10 -53.53
CA ILE A 928 87.26 66.81 -53.92
C ILE A 928 88.10 65.94 -54.90
N ASP A 929 88.48 66.50 -56.07
CA ASP A 929 89.25 65.83 -57.15
C ASP A 929 90.73 65.59 -56.78
N THR A 930 91.29 64.46 -57.24
CA THR A 930 92.66 64.00 -56.93
C THR A 930 93.48 63.50 -58.15
N SER A 931 93.09 63.77 -59.40
CA SER A 931 93.76 63.23 -60.63
C SER A 931 94.72 64.20 -61.37
N TYR A 932 95.77 63.69 -62.06
CA TYR A 932 96.68 64.48 -62.94
C TYR A 932 96.10 64.58 -64.37
N GLY A 933 96.24 65.72 -65.04
CA GLY A 933 95.63 65.95 -66.37
C GLY A 933 96.48 65.45 -67.56
N PRO A 934 95.90 65.33 -68.77
CA PRO A 934 96.60 64.84 -69.95
C PRO A 934 97.73 65.78 -70.37
N ILE A 935 98.84 65.20 -70.82
CA ILE A 935 100.02 65.93 -71.32
C ILE A 935 100.04 65.85 -72.85
N THR A 936 100.22 66.99 -73.51
CA THR A 936 100.31 67.05 -74.98
C THR A 936 101.76 67.07 -75.43
N VAL A 937 102.15 66.09 -76.25
CA VAL A 937 103.48 65.97 -76.86
C VAL A 937 103.35 66.25 -78.36
N GLN A 938 104.25 67.04 -78.94
CA GLN A 938 104.25 67.39 -80.36
C GLN A 938 105.67 67.35 -80.95
N TYR A 939 105.80 66.98 -82.23
CA TYR A 939 107.03 67.15 -82.99
C TYR A 939 106.98 68.47 -83.78
N GLU A 940 108.10 69.18 -83.86
CA GLU A 940 108.17 70.40 -84.69
C GLU A 940 108.33 70.07 -86.18
N ASN A 941 107.79 70.93 -87.04
CA ASN A 941 107.92 70.91 -88.52
C ASN A 941 107.28 69.71 -89.25
N LEU A 942 106.12 69.24 -88.80
CA LEU A 942 105.27 68.32 -89.57
C LEU A 942 104.66 69.04 -90.79
N ASN A 943 104.62 68.36 -91.94
CA ASN A 943 103.94 68.90 -93.13
C ASN A 943 102.41 68.89 -92.96
N SER A 944 101.66 69.46 -93.91
CA SER A 944 100.19 69.57 -93.83
C SER A 944 99.45 68.23 -93.70
N ASN A 945 100.12 67.11 -93.98
CA ASN A 945 99.57 65.77 -93.86
C ASN A 945 99.96 65.09 -92.54
N GLY A 946 100.60 65.81 -91.61
CA GLY A 946 100.99 65.30 -90.29
C GLY A 946 102.21 64.37 -90.35
N VAL A 947 103.00 64.45 -91.42
CA VAL A 947 104.12 63.54 -91.69
C VAL A 947 105.43 64.34 -91.68
N ILE A 948 106.50 63.75 -91.15
CA ILE A 948 107.85 64.35 -91.14
C ILE A 948 108.45 64.26 -92.55
N ASN A 949 108.77 65.40 -93.18
CA ASN A 949 109.17 65.50 -94.59
C ASN A 949 110.72 65.42 -94.78
N ARG A 950 111.18 64.64 -95.77
CA ARG A 950 112.59 64.28 -96.00
C ARG A 950 113.54 65.48 -96.19
N ASN A 951 113.07 66.58 -96.79
CA ASN A 951 113.87 67.80 -97.01
C ASN A 951 113.97 68.73 -95.78
N THR A 952 113.29 68.43 -94.68
CA THR A 952 113.26 69.27 -93.46
C THR A 952 114.19 68.75 -92.35
N VAL A 953 114.74 67.53 -92.51
CA VAL A 953 115.67 66.88 -91.56
C VAL A 953 117.14 66.98 -92.02
N THR A 954 117.46 67.89 -92.93
CA THR A 954 118.81 68.00 -93.53
C THR A 954 119.72 69.08 -92.92
N VAL A 955 119.38 69.65 -91.77
CA VAL A 955 120.18 70.71 -91.11
C VAL A 955 120.59 70.28 -89.70
N ALA A 956 121.75 69.62 -89.56
CA ALA A 956 122.63 69.44 -88.38
C ALA A 956 122.08 69.35 -86.92
N GLY A 957 120.77 69.24 -86.69
CA GLY A 957 120.14 69.50 -85.38
C GLY A 957 118.99 68.58 -84.99
N GLY A 958 118.79 67.44 -85.67
CA GLY A 958 117.87 66.37 -85.24
C GLY A 958 116.36 66.70 -85.25
N LEU A 959 115.53 65.71 -84.89
CA LEU A 959 114.08 65.88 -84.71
C LEU A 959 113.79 66.48 -83.33
N LYS A 960 113.07 67.61 -83.30
CA LYS A 960 112.67 68.27 -82.05
C LYS A 960 111.28 67.83 -81.59
N THR A 961 111.18 67.50 -80.31
CA THR A 961 109.92 67.13 -79.63
C THR A 961 109.65 68.11 -78.50
N GLN A 962 108.44 68.64 -78.43
CA GLN A 962 108.00 69.56 -77.40
C GLN A 962 106.90 68.92 -76.57
N VAL A 963 106.93 69.18 -75.26
CA VAL A 963 105.81 68.90 -74.38
C VAL A 963 105.16 70.23 -74.00
N LEU A 964 103.85 70.37 -74.26
CA LEU A 964 103.18 71.68 -74.38
C LEU A 964 102.26 72.05 -73.20
N SER A 965 101.71 71.08 -72.48
CA SER A 965 100.69 71.32 -71.45
C SER A 965 100.79 70.32 -70.29
N TYR A 966 100.59 70.82 -69.06
CA TYR A 966 101.01 70.13 -67.82
C TYR A 966 100.03 70.31 -66.65
N ARG A 967 98.74 70.02 -66.85
CA ARG A 967 97.72 70.28 -65.82
C ARG A 967 97.96 69.42 -64.57
N ASN A 968 98.05 70.08 -63.41
CA ASN A 968 98.29 69.48 -62.08
C ASN A 968 99.72 68.91 -61.87
N ILE A 969 100.67 69.24 -62.77
CA ILE A 969 102.11 69.03 -62.56
C ILE A 969 102.68 70.17 -61.72
N GLN A 970 103.57 69.83 -60.79
CA GLN A 970 104.18 70.76 -59.85
C GLN A 970 105.70 70.77 -60.01
N ALA A 971 106.33 71.85 -59.55
CA ALA A 971 107.79 71.95 -59.52
C ALA A 971 108.38 70.80 -58.68
N GLY A 972 109.31 70.05 -59.24
CA GLY A 972 109.91 68.86 -58.64
C GLY A 972 109.34 67.53 -59.14
N ASP A 973 108.27 67.53 -59.94
CA ASP A 973 107.83 66.33 -60.68
C ASP A 973 108.84 66.02 -61.82
N THR A 974 109.11 64.75 -62.13
CA THR A 974 110.02 64.34 -63.23
C THR A 974 109.25 63.81 -64.42
N LEU A 975 109.56 64.32 -65.62
CA LEU A 975 109.07 63.83 -66.92
C LEU A 975 110.10 62.84 -67.50
N HIS A 976 109.68 61.61 -67.77
CA HIS A 976 110.46 60.59 -68.47
C HIS A 976 109.96 60.48 -69.90
N LEU A 977 110.83 60.67 -70.91
CA LEU A 977 110.48 60.63 -72.32
C LEU A 977 111.17 59.47 -73.02
N HIS A 978 110.38 58.67 -73.74
CA HIS A 978 110.82 57.53 -74.54
C HIS A 978 110.44 57.71 -76.01
N PHE A 979 111.41 57.82 -76.91
CA PHE A 979 111.24 57.93 -78.36
C PHE A 979 111.61 56.62 -79.06
N GLU A 980 110.80 56.19 -80.03
CA GLU A 980 111.00 54.96 -80.80
C GLU A 980 110.58 55.14 -82.27
N ILE A 981 111.34 54.59 -83.23
CA ILE A 981 110.95 54.46 -84.64
C ILE A 981 110.82 52.98 -84.99
N THR A 982 109.68 52.57 -85.54
CA THR A 982 109.37 51.17 -85.89
C THR A 982 108.93 51.01 -87.36
N GLY A 983 109.13 49.82 -87.92
CA GLY A 983 108.65 49.41 -89.24
C GLY A 983 109.60 48.45 -89.97
N THR A 984 109.29 48.08 -91.22
CA THR A 984 110.02 47.05 -91.99
C THR A 984 110.66 47.64 -93.25
N LEU A 985 111.94 47.35 -93.51
CA LEU A 985 112.65 47.75 -94.74
C LEU A 985 113.00 46.51 -95.56
N THR A 986 112.58 46.45 -96.84
CA THR A 986 112.70 45.22 -97.65
C THR A 986 113.87 45.19 -98.64
N THR A 987 114.64 46.27 -98.84
CA THR A 987 115.90 46.24 -99.61
C THR A 987 116.99 47.18 -99.06
N PRO A 988 118.26 46.74 -98.89
CA PRO A 988 119.35 47.61 -98.42
C PRO A 988 119.84 48.54 -99.54
N LEU A 989 119.78 49.85 -99.32
CA LEU A 989 120.47 50.88 -100.11
C LEU A 989 121.65 51.42 -99.30
N ASP A 990 122.83 51.29 -99.88
CA ASP A 990 124.15 51.78 -99.46
C ASP A 990 124.82 51.09 -98.23
N PRO A 991 125.86 50.25 -98.43
CA PRO A 991 126.62 49.64 -97.34
C PRO A 991 127.48 50.61 -96.51
N ASP A 992 127.58 51.89 -96.86
CA ASP A 992 128.26 52.91 -96.04
C ASP A 992 127.31 53.73 -95.13
N ALA A 993 126.01 53.40 -95.07
CA ALA A 993 125.06 54.04 -94.14
C ALA A 993 124.99 53.30 -92.79
N SER A 994 125.26 54.01 -91.69
CA SER A 994 125.38 53.47 -90.32
C SER A 994 124.06 53.14 -89.59
N ILE A 995 122.91 53.19 -90.28
CA ILE A 995 121.60 52.91 -89.68
C ILE A 995 120.95 51.78 -90.45
N THR A 996 121.05 50.55 -89.94
CA THR A 996 120.53 49.34 -90.63
C THR A 996 119.57 48.50 -89.80
N THR A 997 119.16 48.91 -88.58
CA THR A 997 118.22 48.13 -87.75
C THR A 997 117.07 48.96 -87.19
N LEU A 998 115.84 48.50 -87.43
CA LEU A 998 114.63 48.96 -86.76
C LEU A 998 114.17 47.90 -85.73
N PRO A 999 113.58 48.30 -84.59
CA PRO A 999 113.29 49.68 -84.21
C PRO A 999 114.51 50.42 -83.63
N TYR A 1000 114.49 51.76 -83.75
CA TYR A 1000 115.48 52.66 -83.14
C TYR A 1000 114.86 53.38 -81.95
N THR A 1001 115.54 53.44 -80.81
CA THR A 1001 115.01 54.03 -79.56
C THR A 1001 115.96 55.05 -78.93
N TRP A 1002 115.40 56.05 -78.24
CA TRP A 1002 116.12 57.07 -77.48
C TRP A 1002 115.31 57.55 -76.25
N ASP A 1003 115.95 57.65 -75.09
CA ASP A 1003 115.32 58.01 -73.82
C ASP A 1003 115.97 59.24 -73.17
N THR A 1004 115.18 60.08 -72.51
CA THR A 1004 115.69 61.18 -71.67
C THR A 1004 114.71 61.60 -70.57
N ASP A 1005 115.25 62.11 -69.47
CA ASP A 1005 114.47 62.62 -68.33
C ASP A 1005 114.63 64.13 -68.15
N TYR A 1006 113.60 64.78 -67.61
CA TYR A 1006 113.61 66.19 -67.24
C TYR A 1006 112.80 66.47 -65.97
N THR A 1007 113.44 67.07 -64.97
CA THR A 1007 112.75 67.51 -63.76
C THR A 1007 112.11 68.88 -63.98
N VAL A 1008 110.79 68.97 -63.80
CA VAL A 1008 110.00 70.18 -63.98
C VAL A 1008 110.39 71.21 -62.93
N THR A 1009 110.85 72.37 -63.36
CA THR A 1009 111.22 73.46 -62.46
C THR A 1009 110.02 74.36 -62.15
N ALA A 1010 110.14 75.21 -61.13
CA ALA A 1010 109.09 76.19 -60.80
C ALA A 1010 108.87 77.23 -61.93
N ASP A 1011 109.91 77.52 -62.70
CA ASP A 1011 109.83 78.41 -63.87
C ASP A 1011 109.04 77.75 -65.01
N ASP A 1012 109.17 76.43 -65.20
CA ASP A 1012 108.40 75.70 -66.22
C ASP A 1012 106.90 75.75 -65.95
N VAL A 1013 106.49 75.53 -64.69
CA VAL A 1013 105.06 75.59 -64.29
C VAL A 1013 104.48 77.00 -64.38
N SER A 1014 105.25 78.01 -63.99
CA SER A 1014 104.77 79.40 -63.94
C SER A 1014 104.82 80.11 -65.30
N SER A 1015 105.82 79.81 -66.13
CA SER A 1015 105.93 80.39 -67.48
C SER A 1015 104.97 79.73 -68.49
N GLY A 1016 104.58 78.48 -68.24
CA GLY A 1016 103.68 77.71 -69.10
C GLY A 1016 104.22 77.48 -70.51
N LYS A 1017 105.53 77.65 -70.73
CA LYS A 1017 106.18 77.45 -72.03
C LYS A 1017 106.42 75.96 -72.29
N PRO A 1018 106.46 75.54 -73.57
CA PRO A 1018 106.86 74.18 -73.93
C PRO A 1018 108.24 73.80 -73.40
N ILE A 1019 108.39 72.55 -72.98
CA ILE A 1019 109.71 71.96 -72.68
C ILE A 1019 110.16 71.22 -73.93
N GLU A 1020 111.31 71.61 -74.49
CA GLU A 1020 111.83 71.09 -75.76
C GLU A 1020 112.93 70.04 -75.54
N PHE A 1021 112.86 68.99 -76.35
CA PHE A 1021 113.82 67.88 -76.41
C PHE A 1021 114.29 67.70 -77.86
N ILE A 1022 115.59 67.47 -78.05
CA ILE A 1022 116.19 67.31 -79.38
C ILE A 1022 116.87 65.94 -79.44
N ASN A 1023 116.46 65.10 -80.39
CA ASN A 1023 117.12 63.80 -80.62
C ASN A 1023 118.49 64.03 -81.29
N PRO A 1024 119.59 63.52 -80.73
CA PRO A 1024 120.94 63.85 -81.21
C PRO A 1024 121.35 63.22 -82.56
N ASP A 1025 120.69 62.16 -83.04
CA ASP A 1025 121.17 61.39 -84.21
C ASP A 1025 120.51 61.80 -85.55
N ASN A 1026 121.29 61.80 -86.65
CA ASN A 1026 120.87 62.31 -87.96
C ASN A 1026 120.23 61.21 -88.85
N LEU A 1027 118.90 61.20 -88.96
CA LEU A 1027 118.06 60.12 -89.56
C LEU A 1027 117.97 60.13 -91.11
N ALA A 1028 118.91 60.73 -91.84
CA ALA A 1028 118.66 61.31 -93.17
C ALA A 1028 118.62 60.38 -94.42
N TRP A 1029 118.62 59.03 -94.32
CA TRP A 1029 118.80 58.17 -95.52
C TRP A 1029 117.92 56.91 -95.59
N ILE A 1030 116.62 57.01 -95.29
CA ILE A 1030 115.68 55.89 -95.44
C ILE A 1030 114.75 56.14 -96.64
N ASP A 1031 114.92 55.37 -97.74
CA ASP A 1031 114.10 55.45 -98.97
C ASP A 1031 113.45 54.09 -99.29
N SER A 1032 112.15 54.07 -99.62
CA SER A 1032 111.35 52.87 -99.85
C SER A 1032 110.68 52.90 -101.24
N PRO A 1033 110.78 51.84 -102.07
CA PRO A 1033 110.12 51.81 -103.39
C PRO A 1033 108.59 51.84 -103.28
N ASN A 1034 107.96 52.56 -104.21
CA ASN A 1034 106.50 52.76 -104.30
C ASN A 1034 105.67 51.49 -104.03
N GLY A 1035 104.87 51.50 -102.96
CA GLY A 1035 103.84 50.50 -102.67
C GLY A 1035 103.87 49.87 -101.26
N GLU A 1036 104.88 50.18 -100.43
CA GLU A 1036 105.06 49.65 -99.06
C GLU A 1036 104.59 50.65 -97.97
N PRO A 1037 104.18 50.18 -96.77
CA PRO A 1037 103.67 51.03 -95.68
C PRO A 1037 104.77 51.88 -94.98
N PRO A 1038 104.43 53.10 -94.49
CA PRO A 1038 105.38 54.05 -93.89
C PRO A 1038 105.90 53.59 -92.52
N LEU A 1039 107.12 54.01 -92.16
CA LEU A 1039 107.68 53.86 -90.80
C LEU A 1039 106.94 54.78 -89.80
N GLU A 1040 106.94 54.45 -88.51
CA GLU A 1040 106.24 55.22 -87.47
C GLU A 1040 107.20 55.64 -86.36
N ALA A 1041 107.20 56.94 -86.03
CA ALA A 1041 107.95 57.51 -84.91
C ALA A 1041 107.01 57.82 -83.74
N LYS A 1042 107.35 57.36 -82.54
CA LYS A 1042 106.52 57.44 -81.34
C LYS A 1042 107.31 58.01 -80.16
N THR A 1043 106.76 59.00 -79.46
CA THR A 1043 107.25 59.47 -78.15
C THR A 1043 106.21 59.23 -77.08
N THR A 1044 106.59 58.57 -75.99
CA THR A 1044 105.80 58.43 -74.76
C THR A 1044 106.39 59.31 -73.66
N VAL A 1045 105.54 59.97 -72.86
CA VAL A 1045 105.94 60.77 -71.70
C VAL A 1045 105.22 60.27 -70.43
N THR A 1046 105.99 59.96 -69.40
CA THR A 1046 105.52 59.52 -68.08
C THR A 1046 105.89 60.55 -67.03
N VAL A 1047 105.00 60.84 -66.07
CA VAL A 1047 105.30 61.77 -64.97
C VAL A 1047 105.34 61.04 -63.65
N VAL A 1048 106.38 61.36 -62.89
CA VAL A 1048 106.62 60.77 -61.58
C VAL A 1048 106.72 61.89 -60.55
N ARG A 1049 105.78 61.89 -59.60
CA ARG A 1049 105.86 62.75 -58.40
C ARG A 1049 106.66 62.02 -57.32
N PRO A 1050 107.67 62.64 -56.67
CA PRO A 1050 108.59 61.98 -55.74
C PRO A 1050 107.99 61.24 -54.52
N SER A 1051 106.67 61.25 -54.30
CA SER A 1051 106.05 60.66 -53.10
C SER A 1051 104.84 59.74 -53.26
N THR A 1052 104.21 59.52 -54.42
CA THR A 1052 103.12 58.51 -54.60
C THR A 1052 102.52 58.56 -56.00
N LEU A 1053 102.60 57.44 -56.74
CA LEU A 1053 102.13 57.16 -58.12
C LEU A 1053 103.08 57.60 -59.25
N GLU A 1054 103.50 56.60 -60.04
CA GLU A 1054 103.86 56.78 -61.45
C GLU A 1054 102.58 56.66 -62.29
N GLN A 1055 102.41 57.53 -63.28
CA GLN A 1055 101.31 57.45 -64.23
C GLN A 1055 101.85 57.82 -65.63
N GLU A 1056 101.61 56.98 -66.63
CA GLU A 1056 101.84 57.31 -68.05
C GLU A 1056 100.72 58.25 -68.52
N ILE A 1057 101.05 59.44 -69.05
CA ILE A 1057 100.04 60.52 -69.21
C ILE A 1057 100.01 61.18 -70.59
N GLY A 1058 100.84 60.74 -71.53
CA GLY A 1058 100.75 61.20 -72.92
C GLY A 1058 101.70 60.47 -73.88
N THR A 1059 101.19 60.07 -75.04
CA THR A 1059 101.95 59.39 -76.09
C THR A 1059 101.53 59.95 -77.45
N ILE A 1060 102.49 60.28 -78.31
CA ILE A 1060 102.25 60.67 -79.69
C ILE A 1060 102.98 59.71 -80.62
N SER A 1061 102.27 59.19 -81.62
CA SER A 1061 102.88 58.50 -82.75
C SER A 1061 102.55 59.24 -84.04
N VAL A 1062 103.56 59.42 -84.90
CA VAL A 1062 103.41 60.03 -86.22
C VAL A 1062 104.07 59.14 -87.27
N PRO A 1063 103.41 58.91 -88.42
CA PRO A 1063 104.06 58.25 -89.53
C PRO A 1063 105.17 59.14 -90.12
N LEU A 1064 106.20 58.51 -90.66
CA LEU A 1064 107.31 59.13 -91.38
C LEU A 1064 107.08 59.00 -92.90
N ASP A 1065 107.34 60.08 -93.66
CA ASP A 1065 107.07 60.09 -95.10
C ASP A 1065 108.20 59.34 -95.79
N THR A 1066 107.86 58.29 -96.53
CA THR A 1066 108.84 57.46 -97.22
C THR A 1066 109.10 57.90 -98.66
N ARG A 1067 108.57 59.05 -99.11
CA ARG A 1067 108.88 59.62 -100.44
C ARG A 1067 110.17 60.43 -100.51
#